data_AF-A0A6J8DWP4-F1
#
_entry.id   AF-A0A6J8DWP4-F1
#
_cell.length_a   1.000
_cell.length_b   1.000
_cell.length_c   1.000
_cell.angle_alpha   90.00
_cell.angle_beta   90.00
_cell.angle_gamma   90.00
#
_symmetry.space_group_name_H-M   'P 1'
#
loop_
_entity.id
_entity.type
_entity.pdbx_description
1 polymer ?
#
loop_
_entity_poly.entity_id
_entity_poly.type
_entity_poly.pdbx_seq_one_letter_code
_entity_poly.pdbx_strand_id
1 'polypeptide(L)'
;MSTDGIDLYNGLSYMDRKSKEWLGGEQDGAGTKSGLTGEMHIETFTKPGVIRKLRNIFGVSKKVKEVKVSITKEIFLEKSSKVGKRQLHNKQIAPIIIWDFGGQDVFYSTHQTFLTYRAIYMIVLDGSRTLDDPCPYEQYLPGKNQHKAARDYLLFWINTIVTYCKGSNQGFPKIMVVLTHKDQVKAHDVEERRHEIFAEINKMFQQTPLRQHLVIEDKIFVNAKDKNDTEMEKIKEVIISESEKQPTWGELLPKCFIPLELEFASLTKLNIPLITLEHLKKINSLQPIRPLSEDELKVFLKFQHSIGKLLYFDELKLDDRIVLSPTLLIDAFKSIVTDRRFCKKDRNREEIWDAMGMKGVVLKQAIHEVWKRKKYAKFNKDKDYLLAVMTHLDILVEPKRYDSSRTRIPADFYYVASMVRAIDDSGYLQSAGITKRNIALAFQSSSLMIPPALSFRFISYCLSVWAVKTYGETNRDMLFHRSGVFTIDPSLDMYILCEDDKITVRLVHARTNALIMRDIASSINECLTSALEKISQLYIRTSSDQSHTNDASFVTSICCNSPYKPCILQFESLAHVEEIWKCPTHGIEHNIHMIKSWIPRKARIEEDRCEPGCPVTNEEFLKELPSDLHLRRLSLMYISNEVRELAIHLGLSATDVDNTINTGDPKIWNFEVIRQCRDSHAVTFKLIKNAIVCAGKGNIHKLCKLVKGDFIYFDTEPEKWDVVPTEEHIDRLVPLVGKKFFPFLIEHDMDFHTWERISHKQYERDLVRLNKDILEEWRNKFCRMHSLKPTLRKIAQSFSNIGKNVKIVENALLDLF
;
A
#
# COMPACT_ATOMS: atom_id res chain seq x y z
N MET A 1 -54.60 11.34 -2.93
CA MET A 1 -54.89 12.77 -3.16
C MET A 1 -53.61 13.55 -2.92
N SER A 2 -53.31 14.43 -3.87
CA SER A 2 -52.05 15.13 -4.20
C SER A 2 -51.22 15.68 -3.03
N THR A 3 -49.93 15.34 -3.05
CA THR A 3 -48.85 16.21 -2.55
C THR A 3 -47.73 16.22 -3.59
N ASP A 4 -47.62 17.35 -4.27
CA ASP A 4 -46.72 17.60 -5.39
C ASP A 4 -45.25 17.59 -4.94
N GLY A 5 -44.50 16.62 -5.45
CA GLY A 5 -43.05 16.59 -5.37
C GLY A 5 -42.46 17.56 -6.38
N ILE A 6 -41.96 18.69 -5.91
CA ILE A 6 -41.22 19.66 -6.73
C ILE A 6 -39.91 19.01 -7.18
N ASP A 7 -39.86 18.73 -8.49
CA ASP A 7 -38.74 18.15 -9.23
C ASP A 7 -37.56 19.15 -9.29
N LEU A 8 -36.61 19.05 -8.34
CA LEU A 8 -35.48 19.98 -8.18
C LEU A 8 -34.32 19.78 -9.18
N TYR A 9 -34.50 19.01 -10.26
CA TYR A 9 -33.42 18.65 -11.21
C TYR A 9 -33.47 19.32 -12.59
N ASN A 10 -34.17 20.45 -12.73
CA ASN A 10 -34.12 21.29 -13.95
C ASN A 10 -33.19 22.52 -13.85
N GLY A 11 -32.46 22.71 -12.74
CA GLY A 11 -31.67 23.91 -12.44
C GLY A 11 -30.52 24.24 -13.41
N LEU A 12 -29.95 23.26 -14.12
CA LEU A 12 -28.89 23.50 -15.11
C LEU A 12 -29.41 23.91 -16.49
N SER A 13 -30.71 23.73 -16.78
CA SER A 13 -31.36 24.25 -17.99
C SER A 13 -32.07 25.59 -17.77
N TYR A 14 -32.30 25.96 -16.51
CA TYR A 14 -33.03 27.18 -16.13
C TYR A 14 -32.15 28.44 -16.13
N MET A 15 -30.83 28.28 -15.91
CA MET A 15 -29.85 29.37 -15.99
C MET A 15 -29.66 29.92 -17.42
N ASP A 16 -29.95 29.11 -18.45
CA ASP A 16 -29.69 29.49 -19.85
C ASP A 16 -30.89 30.21 -20.52
N ARG A 17 -32.07 30.21 -19.88
CA ARG A 17 -33.28 30.88 -20.40
C ARG A 17 -33.53 32.28 -19.84
N LYS A 18 -33.09 32.61 -18.62
CA LYS A 18 -33.30 33.94 -18.01
C LYS A 18 -32.22 34.98 -18.31
N SER A 19 -31.11 34.60 -18.96
CA SER A 19 -30.09 35.54 -19.43
C SER A 19 -30.54 36.41 -20.62
N LYS A 20 -31.71 36.12 -21.22
CA LYS A 20 -32.25 36.88 -22.37
C LYS A 20 -33.29 37.96 -22.05
N GLU A 21 -33.75 38.08 -20.81
CA GLU A 21 -34.77 39.08 -20.43
C GLU A 21 -34.19 40.37 -19.83
N TRP A 22 -32.86 40.52 -19.77
CA TRP A 22 -32.18 41.64 -19.10
C TRP A 22 -31.60 42.74 -20.01
N LEU A 23 -31.93 42.75 -21.30
CA LEU A 23 -31.41 43.75 -22.26
C LEU A 23 -32.51 44.19 -23.24
N GLY A 24 -33.32 45.18 -22.86
CA GLY A 24 -34.26 45.86 -23.75
C GLY A 24 -34.57 47.28 -23.25
N GLY A 25 -34.26 48.28 -24.08
CA GLY A 25 -34.41 49.73 -23.85
C GLY A 25 -33.04 50.42 -23.66
N GLU A 26 -32.64 51.49 -24.36
CA GLU A 26 -33.32 52.46 -25.21
C GLU A 26 -32.28 53.19 -26.11
N GLN A 27 -32.79 53.63 -27.26
CA GLN A 27 -32.50 54.76 -28.17
C GLN A 27 -31.12 55.47 -28.28
N ASP A 28 -30.83 55.75 -29.56
CA ASP A 28 -29.69 56.46 -30.16
C ASP A 28 -29.58 57.94 -29.77
N GLY A 29 -28.33 58.42 -29.67
CA GLY A 29 -27.99 59.83 -29.59
C GLY A 29 -26.59 60.10 -30.17
N ALA A 30 -26.54 60.78 -31.31
CA ALA A 30 -25.33 61.17 -32.01
C ALA A 30 -24.57 62.32 -31.30
N GLY A 31 -23.24 62.28 -31.32
CA GLY A 31 -22.41 63.38 -30.80
C GLY A 31 -20.91 63.19 -31.07
N THR A 32 -20.40 63.92 -32.05
CA THR A 32 -18.99 64.07 -32.45
C THR A 32 -18.14 64.86 -31.45
N LYS A 33 -16.85 64.48 -31.28
CA LYS A 33 -15.60 65.31 -31.16
C LYS A 33 -14.52 64.53 -30.38
N SER A 34 -13.49 64.01 -31.05
CA SER A 34 -12.17 64.63 -31.34
C SER A 34 -11.26 64.82 -30.10
N GLY A 35 -10.11 64.14 -30.10
CA GLY A 35 -8.94 64.57 -29.33
C GLY A 35 -8.15 63.47 -28.61
N LEU A 36 -7.07 63.03 -29.25
CA LEU A 36 -5.79 62.60 -28.65
C LEU A 36 -5.83 61.40 -27.68
N THR A 37 -5.62 60.20 -28.22
CA THR A 37 -5.05 59.07 -27.47
C THR A 37 -4.17 58.23 -28.41
N GLY A 38 -2.91 58.01 -28.03
CA GLY A 38 -2.04 57.03 -28.67
C GLY A 38 -2.71 55.65 -28.66
N GLU A 39 -3.03 55.15 -29.84
CA GLU A 39 -3.61 53.82 -30.04
C GLU A 39 -2.54 52.75 -29.80
N MET A 40 -2.64 52.04 -28.68
CA MET A 40 -2.02 50.74 -28.55
C MET A 40 -2.96 49.73 -29.23
N HIS A 41 -2.72 49.47 -30.52
CA HIS A 41 -3.41 48.43 -31.28
C HIS A 41 -3.17 47.06 -30.61
N ILE A 42 -4.14 46.57 -29.84
CA ILE A 42 -4.19 45.16 -29.42
C ILE A 42 -4.87 44.40 -30.55
N GLU A 43 -4.06 43.89 -31.47
CA GLU A 43 -4.50 42.96 -32.51
C GLU A 43 -5.29 41.80 -31.91
N THR A 44 -6.38 41.44 -32.58
CA THR A 44 -7.19 40.28 -32.27
C THR A 44 -6.34 39.01 -32.43
N PHE A 45 -5.95 38.39 -31.32
CA PHE A 45 -5.13 37.17 -31.28
C PHE A 45 -5.73 35.93 -31.99
N THR A 46 -6.92 36.02 -32.58
CA THR A 46 -7.49 34.98 -33.43
C THR A 46 -7.55 35.47 -34.88
N LYS A 47 -6.56 35.09 -35.70
CA LYS A 47 -6.65 35.27 -37.16
C LYS A 47 -7.92 34.56 -37.66
N PRO A 48 -8.80 35.20 -38.46
CA PRO A 48 -10.04 34.61 -38.98
C PRO A 48 -9.88 33.26 -39.71
N GLY A 49 -8.66 32.90 -40.13
CA GLY A 49 -8.33 31.62 -40.77
C GLY A 49 -8.10 30.42 -39.83
N VAL A 50 -7.85 30.63 -38.53
CA VAL A 50 -7.47 29.55 -37.60
C VAL A 50 -8.67 28.65 -37.28
N ILE A 51 -9.83 29.24 -36.96
CA ILE A 51 -11.09 28.50 -36.71
C ILE A 51 -11.51 27.69 -37.96
N ARG A 52 -11.31 28.23 -39.17
CA ARG A 52 -11.60 27.53 -40.43
C ARG A 52 -10.65 26.35 -40.66
N LYS A 53 -9.35 26.50 -40.38
CA LYS A 53 -8.38 25.39 -40.44
C LYS A 53 -8.66 24.33 -39.37
N LEU A 54 -9.09 24.72 -38.16
CA LEU A 54 -9.48 23.79 -37.10
C LEU A 54 -10.74 22.99 -37.48
N ARG A 55 -11.74 23.59 -38.13
CA ARG A 55 -12.90 22.85 -38.68
C ARG A 55 -12.48 21.77 -39.67
N ASN A 56 -11.49 22.05 -40.52
CA ASN A 56 -10.94 21.07 -41.46
C ASN A 56 -10.15 19.98 -40.73
N ILE A 57 -9.38 20.32 -39.68
CA ILE A 57 -8.65 19.34 -38.86
C ILE A 57 -9.61 18.36 -38.15
N PHE A 58 -10.76 18.85 -37.66
CA PHE A 58 -11.71 18.05 -36.89
C PHE A 58 -12.94 17.57 -37.69
N GLY A 59 -13.03 17.87 -39.00
CA GLY A 59 -14.12 17.42 -39.87
C GLY A 59 -15.52 17.95 -39.50
N VAL A 60 -15.63 19.13 -38.87
CA VAL A 60 -16.91 19.65 -38.35
C VAL A 60 -17.66 20.47 -39.41
N SER A 61 -18.81 19.98 -39.88
CA SER A 61 -19.59 20.56 -40.99
C SER A 61 -20.64 21.61 -40.57
N LYS A 62 -20.90 21.81 -39.27
CA LYS A 62 -21.94 22.76 -38.81
C LYS A 62 -21.50 24.22 -39.05
N LYS A 63 -22.37 25.01 -39.72
CA LYS A 63 -22.30 26.48 -39.74
C LYS A 63 -22.51 27.02 -38.33
N VAL A 64 -21.42 27.25 -37.62
CA VAL A 64 -21.41 28.03 -36.38
C VAL A 64 -21.44 29.50 -36.81
N LYS A 65 -22.49 30.24 -36.43
CA LYS A 65 -22.48 31.73 -36.47
C LYS A 65 -21.14 32.20 -35.90
N GLU A 66 -20.47 33.18 -36.49
CA GLU A 66 -19.21 33.72 -35.95
C GLU A 66 -19.30 33.83 -34.43
N VAL A 67 -18.61 32.93 -33.74
CA VAL A 67 -18.62 32.88 -32.27
C VAL A 67 -17.66 33.97 -31.84
N LYS A 68 -18.21 35.09 -31.37
CA LYS A 68 -17.48 35.96 -30.46
C LYS A 68 -16.97 35.07 -29.33
N VAL A 69 -15.66 35.08 -29.09
CA VAL A 69 -15.03 34.35 -27.98
C VAL A 69 -15.43 35.08 -26.68
N SER A 70 -16.61 34.73 -26.15
CA SER A 70 -17.36 35.57 -25.22
C SER A 70 -17.18 35.36 -23.71
N ILE A 71 -16.26 34.52 -23.22
CA ILE A 71 -16.25 34.28 -21.75
C ILE A 71 -15.23 35.15 -21.00
N THR A 72 -14.11 35.52 -21.63
CA THR A 72 -13.18 36.50 -21.06
C THR A 72 -13.31 37.89 -21.70
N LYS A 73 -13.63 37.98 -23.00
CA LYS A 73 -13.75 39.28 -23.69
C LYS A 73 -15.09 39.99 -23.46
N GLU A 74 -16.24 39.29 -23.50
CA GLU A 74 -17.54 39.96 -23.34
C GLU A 74 -17.81 40.39 -21.89
N ILE A 75 -17.42 39.61 -20.87
CA ILE A 75 -17.51 40.07 -19.46
C ILE A 75 -16.59 41.29 -19.22
N PHE A 76 -15.40 41.29 -19.83
CA PHE A 76 -14.46 42.41 -19.72
C PHE A 76 -14.95 43.63 -20.50
N LEU A 77 -15.61 43.45 -21.65
CA LEU A 77 -16.13 44.54 -22.50
C LEU A 77 -17.49 45.09 -22.01
N GLU A 78 -18.43 44.26 -21.57
CA GLU A 78 -19.74 44.71 -21.06
C GLU A 78 -19.62 45.51 -19.77
N LYS A 79 -18.73 45.11 -18.84
CA LYS A 79 -18.45 45.89 -17.63
C LYS A 79 -17.66 47.16 -17.92
N SER A 80 -16.81 47.17 -18.95
CA SER A 80 -16.11 48.37 -19.43
C SER A 80 -17.01 49.38 -20.15
N SER A 81 -18.18 48.95 -20.67
CA SER A 81 -19.18 49.87 -21.22
C SER A 81 -20.09 50.49 -20.17
N LYS A 82 -20.31 49.84 -19.02
CA LYS A 82 -21.18 50.36 -17.93
C LYS A 82 -20.42 51.12 -16.84
N VAL A 83 -19.10 50.97 -16.75
CA VAL A 83 -18.24 51.69 -15.81
C VAL A 83 -17.23 52.50 -16.63
N GLY A 84 -17.26 53.83 -16.47
CA GLY A 84 -16.42 54.75 -17.25
C GLY A 84 -14.97 54.29 -17.34
N LYS A 85 -14.42 54.29 -18.57
CA LYS A 85 -13.09 53.80 -18.98
C LYS A 85 -11.89 54.32 -18.15
N ARG A 86 -12.08 55.28 -17.24
CA ARG A 86 -11.03 55.82 -16.35
C ARG A 86 -10.88 55.11 -14.99
N GLN A 87 -11.85 54.30 -14.55
CA GLN A 87 -11.78 53.65 -13.21
C GLN A 87 -11.39 52.16 -13.21
N LEU A 88 -11.36 51.49 -14.36
CA LEU A 88 -11.02 50.05 -14.45
C LEU A 88 -9.52 49.77 -14.47
N HIS A 89 -8.67 50.78 -14.64
CA HIS A 89 -7.22 50.58 -14.77
C HIS A 89 -6.53 50.03 -13.50
N ASN A 90 -7.22 50.01 -12.36
CA ASN A 90 -6.70 49.57 -11.06
C ASN A 90 -7.43 48.38 -10.41
N LYS A 91 -8.43 47.75 -11.04
CA LYS A 91 -9.10 46.57 -10.46
C LYS A 91 -8.60 45.29 -11.12
N GLN A 92 -7.91 44.45 -10.35
CA GLN A 92 -7.57 43.10 -10.77
C GLN A 92 -8.85 42.26 -10.87
N ILE A 93 -9.04 41.57 -11.99
CA ILE A 93 -10.20 40.70 -12.24
C ILE A 93 -9.68 39.28 -12.43
N ALA A 94 -10.17 38.34 -11.62
CA ALA A 94 -9.81 36.93 -11.70
C ALA A 94 -11.03 36.05 -12.03
N PRO A 95 -10.90 35.05 -12.92
CA PRO A 95 -11.97 34.08 -13.17
C PRO A 95 -12.06 33.06 -12.03
N ILE A 96 -13.30 32.73 -11.63
CA ILE A 96 -13.59 31.68 -10.63
C ILE A 96 -14.28 30.51 -11.33
N ILE A 97 -13.84 29.28 -11.03
CA ILE A 97 -14.49 28.04 -11.47
C ILE A 97 -15.06 27.37 -10.23
N ILE A 98 -16.38 27.13 -10.23
CA ILE A 98 -17.08 26.51 -9.10
C ILE A 98 -17.36 25.05 -9.44
N TRP A 99 -16.93 24.15 -8.55
CA TRP A 99 -17.21 22.72 -8.61
C TRP A 99 -18.20 22.34 -7.51
N ASP A 100 -19.22 21.57 -7.87
CA ASP A 100 -20.14 20.95 -6.93
C ASP A 100 -19.90 19.44 -6.91
N PHE A 101 -19.34 18.95 -5.79
CA PHE A 101 -19.04 17.55 -5.58
C PHE A 101 -20.23 16.85 -4.94
N GLY A 102 -20.82 15.88 -5.65
CA GLY A 102 -21.91 15.09 -5.10
C GLY A 102 -21.45 14.33 -3.85
N GLY A 103 -22.13 14.53 -2.72
CA GLY A 103 -21.76 13.90 -1.46
C GLY A 103 -22.00 12.38 -1.39
N GLN A 104 -22.54 11.74 -2.43
CA GLN A 104 -22.86 10.30 -2.36
C GLN A 104 -21.59 9.46 -2.25
N ASP A 105 -21.62 8.45 -1.37
CA ASP A 105 -20.47 7.58 -1.07
C ASP A 105 -19.84 6.94 -2.31
N VAL A 106 -20.67 6.59 -3.31
CA VAL A 106 -20.28 6.05 -4.61
C VAL A 106 -19.27 6.95 -5.34
N PHE A 107 -19.41 8.27 -5.21
CA PHE A 107 -18.60 9.24 -5.94
C PHE A 107 -17.27 9.53 -5.28
N TYR A 108 -17.07 9.13 -4.02
CA TYR A 108 -15.84 9.41 -3.26
C TYR A 108 -14.60 8.78 -3.89
N SER A 109 -14.78 7.62 -4.52
CA SER A 109 -13.73 6.97 -5.33
C SER A 109 -13.30 7.78 -6.56
N THR A 110 -14.07 8.78 -6.98
CA THR A 110 -13.80 9.59 -8.18
C THR A 110 -13.28 10.99 -7.87
N HIS A 111 -13.55 11.53 -6.68
CA HIS A 111 -13.24 12.90 -6.30
C HIS A 111 -11.74 13.21 -6.35
N GLN A 112 -10.89 12.25 -6.00
CA GLN A 112 -9.42 12.35 -6.10
C GLN A 112 -8.91 12.87 -7.46
N THR A 113 -9.66 12.70 -8.55
CA THR A 113 -9.29 13.16 -9.89
C THR A 113 -9.37 14.68 -10.05
N PHE A 114 -10.16 15.35 -9.21
CA PHE A 114 -10.55 16.76 -9.39
C PHE A 114 -10.16 17.64 -8.21
N LEU A 115 -9.68 17.05 -7.11
CA LEU A 115 -9.21 17.79 -5.95
C LEU A 115 -7.78 18.25 -6.18
N THR A 116 -7.52 19.51 -5.85
CA THR A 116 -6.21 20.17 -6.01
C THR A 116 -5.90 21.06 -4.81
N TYR A 117 -4.60 21.20 -4.51
CA TYR A 117 -4.11 22.08 -3.45
C TYR A 117 -4.26 23.57 -3.80
N ARG A 118 -4.42 23.92 -5.08
CA ARG A 118 -4.61 25.29 -5.58
C ARG A 118 -6.04 25.81 -5.46
N ALA A 119 -6.95 25.03 -4.87
CA ALA A 119 -8.35 25.39 -4.69
C ALA A 119 -8.66 25.89 -3.28
N ILE A 120 -9.78 26.60 -3.17
CA ILE A 120 -10.45 26.90 -1.90
C ILE A 120 -11.67 25.99 -1.81
N TYR A 121 -11.83 25.31 -0.69
CA TYR A 121 -12.93 24.41 -0.43
C TYR A 121 -13.93 25.06 0.51
N MET A 122 -15.22 24.77 0.30
CA MET A 122 -16.30 25.22 1.14
C MET A 122 -17.08 23.99 1.63
N ILE A 123 -17.05 23.75 2.94
CA ILE A 123 -17.87 22.72 3.60
C ILE A 123 -19.11 23.41 4.15
N VAL A 124 -20.27 22.90 3.75
CA VAL A 124 -21.57 23.46 4.15
C VAL A 124 -22.20 22.59 5.23
N LEU A 125 -22.60 23.20 6.34
CA LEU A 125 -23.28 22.54 7.46
C LEU A 125 -24.65 23.18 7.72
N ASP A 126 -25.55 22.42 8.32
CA ASP A 126 -26.83 22.93 8.82
C ASP A 126 -26.61 23.55 10.22
N GLY A 127 -26.67 24.88 10.30
CA GLY A 127 -26.45 25.62 11.55
C GLY A 127 -27.65 25.61 12.49
N SER A 128 -28.81 25.08 12.07
CA SER A 128 -29.97 24.91 12.96
C SER A 128 -29.81 23.74 13.94
N ARG A 129 -28.82 22.88 13.70
CA ARG A 129 -28.50 21.67 14.46
C ARG A 129 -27.17 21.80 15.21
N THR A 130 -26.95 20.95 16.19
CA THR A 130 -25.66 20.81 16.87
C THR A 130 -24.72 19.87 16.09
N LEU A 131 -23.41 19.88 16.41
CA LEU A 131 -22.47 18.96 15.78
C LEU A 131 -22.66 17.49 16.19
N ASP A 132 -23.36 17.26 17.30
CA ASP A 132 -23.70 15.94 17.86
C ASP A 132 -25.03 15.39 17.33
N ASP A 133 -25.86 16.23 16.73
CA ASP A 133 -27.14 15.80 16.18
C ASP A 133 -26.94 14.76 15.06
N PRO A 134 -27.88 13.80 14.91
CA PRO A 134 -27.86 12.85 13.81
C PRO A 134 -27.73 13.59 12.48
N CYS A 135 -26.74 13.17 11.70
CA CYS A 135 -26.39 13.78 10.44
C CYS A 135 -27.52 13.50 9.45
N PRO A 136 -28.24 14.53 8.96
CA PRO A 136 -29.26 14.33 7.92
C PRO A 136 -28.63 13.84 6.60
N TYR A 137 -27.30 13.81 6.56
CA TYR A 137 -26.45 13.43 5.45
C TYR A 137 -25.85 12.01 5.63
N GLU A 138 -26.41 11.14 6.48
CA GLU A 138 -25.88 9.78 6.74
C GLU A 138 -25.54 8.95 5.49
N GLN A 139 -26.38 9.04 4.45
CA GLN A 139 -26.17 8.38 3.14
C GLN A 139 -24.93 8.89 2.37
N TYR A 140 -24.35 10.00 2.83
CA TYR A 140 -23.20 10.69 2.28
C TYR A 140 -21.93 10.46 3.12
N LEU A 141 -21.93 9.53 4.07
CA LEU A 141 -20.71 9.16 4.81
C LEU A 141 -20.35 7.70 4.57
N PRO A 142 -19.05 7.36 4.47
CA PRO A 142 -18.62 5.97 4.33
C PRO A 142 -18.92 5.18 5.62
N GLY A 143 -18.98 3.85 5.52
CA GLY A 143 -19.06 2.99 6.69
C GLY A 143 -20.43 2.94 7.37
N LYS A 144 -20.46 2.27 8.52
CA LYS A 144 -21.66 1.65 9.09
C LYS A 144 -21.95 2.03 10.54
N ASN A 145 -21.53 3.22 10.94
CA ASN A 145 -21.83 3.68 12.29
C ASN A 145 -23.31 4.01 12.40
N GLN A 146 -23.98 3.45 13.42
CA GLN A 146 -25.41 3.62 13.70
C GLN A 146 -25.76 5.04 14.20
N HIS A 147 -24.75 5.87 14.44
CA HIS A 147 -24.89 7.28 14.78
C HIS A 147 -23.79 8.05 14.05
N LYS A 148 -24.09 8.62 12.88
CA LYS A 148 -23.18 9.57 12.24
C LYS A 148 -23.70 10.95 12.55
N ALA A 149 -22.87 11.80 13.15
CA ALA A 149 -23.23 13.16 13.52
C ALA A 149 -22.60 14.17 12.53
N ALA A 150 -22.99 15.43 12.60
CA ALA A 150 -22.42 16.47 11.74
C ALA A 150 -20.90 16.63 11.94
N ARG A 151 -20.38 16.33 13.14
CA ARG A 151 -18.92 16.24 13.39
C ARG A 151 -18.21 15.19 12.56
N ASP A 152 -18.83 14.02 12.33
CA ASP A 152 -18.24 12.95 11.52
C ASP A 152 -18.16 13.38 10.06
N TYR A 153 -19.18 14.09 9.60
CA TYR A 153 -19.19 14.68 8.25
C TYR A 153 -18.06 15.70 8.06
N LEU A 154 -17.87 16.58 9.04
CA LEU A 154 -16.82 17.58 9.00
C LEU A 154 -15.42 16.94 9.03
N LEU A 155 -15.20 16.01 9.98
CA LEU A 155 -13.95 15.26 10.08
C LEU A 155 -13.65 14.50 8.79
N PHE A 156 -14.68 13.88 8.20
CA PHE A 156 -14.58 13.14 6.95
C PHE A 156 -14.07 14.01 5.80
N TRP A 157 -14.72 15.14 5.53
CA TRP A 157 -14.40 15.98 4.37
C TRP A 157 -13.06 16.69 4.53
N ILE A 158 -12.75 17.21 5.72
CA ILE A 158 -11.46 17.86 5.98
C ILE A 158 -10.32 16.87 5.75
N ASN A 159 -10.37 15.69 6.36
CA ASN A 159 -9.33 14.68 6.14
C ASN A 159 -9.23 14.26 4.68
N THR A 160 -10.37 14.11 3.99
CA THR A 160 -10.41 13.73 2.57
C THR A 160 -9.73 14.79 1.69
N ILE A 161 -10.10 16.07 1.86
CA ILE A 161 -9.51 17.18 1.10
C ILE A 161 -8.02 17.29 1.37
N VAL A 162 -7.61 17.34 2.64
CA VAL A 162 -6.19 17.47 3.01
C VAL A 162 -5.38 16.28 2.51
N THR A 163 -5.92 15.05 2.58
CA THR A 163 -5.21 13.85 2.12
C THR A 163 -4.96 13.86 0.61
N TYR A 164 -5.94 14.29 -0.19
CA TYR A 164 -5.77 14.34 -1.64
C TYR A 164 -5.02 15.57 -2.14
N CYS A 165 -4.82 16.57 -1.29
CA CYS A 165 -4.09 17.79 -1.62
C CYS A 165 -2.72 17.87 -0.93
N LYS A 166 -2.17 16.75 -0.42
CA LYS A 166 -0.87 16.72 0.25
C LYS A 166 0.23 17.22 -0.69
N GLY A 167 0.93 18.27 -0.27
CA GLY A 167 1.95 18.94 -1.09
C GLY A 167 2.23 20.40 -0.71
N SER A 168 1.47 21.00 0.23
CA SER A 168 1.76 22.35 0.72
C SER A 168 2.25 22.35 2.17
N ASN A 169 3.49 22.80 2.39
CA ASN A 169 4.05 23.03 3.72
C ASN A 169 3.58 24.35 4.35
N GLN A 170 2.38 24.84 4.01
CA GLN A 170 1.91 26.20 4.37
C GLN A 170 0.42 26.28 4.73
N GLY A 171 -0.22 25.17 5.08
CA GLY A 171 -1.64 25.16 5.46
C GLY A 171 -2.62 25.43 4.31
N PHE A 172 -2.26 25.02 3.09
CA PHE A 172 -3.15 24.95 1.92
C PHE A 172 -3.46 23.49 1.55
N PRO A 173 -4.65 23.18 1.00
CA PRO A 173 -5.68 24.11 0.58
C PRO A 173 -6.42 24.73 1.77
N LYS A 174 -7.09 25.86 1.53
CA LYS A 174 -7.96 26.52 2.52
C LYS A 174 -9.36 25.94 2.46
N ILE A 175 -9.94 25.67 3.62
CA ILE A 175 -11.24 25.06 3.80
C ILE A 175 -12.08 25.99 4.67
N MET A 176 -13.03 26.69 4.06
CA MET A 176 -14.01 27.49 4.78
C MET A 176 -15.18 26.62 5.23
N VAL A 177 -15.69 26.86 6.43
CA VAL A 177 -16.91 26.24 6.93
C VAL A 177 -18.04 27.26 6.92
N VAL A 178 -19.15 26.91 6.27
CA VAL A 178 -20.32 27.79 6.13
C VAL A 178 -21.52 27.12 6.78
N LEU A 179 -22.10 27.79 7.77
CA LEU A 179 -23.37 27.38 8.35
C LEU A 179 -24.53 27.89 7.49
N THR A 180 -25.53 27.06 7.27
CA THR A 180 -26.75 27.37 6.50
C THR A 180 -28.00 27.18 7.36
N HIS A 181 -29.16 27.53 6.81
CA HIS A 181 -30.45 27.47 7.51
C HIS A 181 -30.57 28.45 8.68
N LYS A 182 -29.97 29.63 8.54
CA LYS A 182 -30.16 30.74 9.50
C LYS A 182 -31.65 31.08 9.69
N ASP A 183 -32.48 30.87 8.67
CA ASP A 183 -33.94 31.03 8.73
C ASP A 183 -34.65 30.09 9.69
N GLN A 184 -34.01 28.99 10.11
CA GLN A 184 -34.59 27.98 11.01
C GLN A 184 -34.19 28.17 12.48
N VAL A 185 -33.31 29.14 12.77
CA VAL A 185 -32.94 29.51 14.13
C VAL A 185 -33.69 30.79 14.50
N LYS A 186 -34.18 30.89 15.74
CA LYS A 186 -34.84 32.11 16.20
C LYS A 186 -33.84 33.27 16.15
N ALA A 187 -34.28 34.45 15.69
CA ALA A 187 -33.39 35.57 15.43
C ALA A 187 -32.48 35.97 16.62
N HIS A 188 -32.94 35.81 17.86
CA HIS A 188 -32.14 36.11 19.07
C HIS A 188 -31.09 35.04 19.38
N ASP A 189 -31.27 33.80 18.93
CA ASP A 189 -30.38 32.66 19.20
C ASP A 189 -29.28 32.50 18.13
N VAL A 190 -29.39 33.20 16.99
CA VAL A 190 -28.50 33.03 15.82
C VAL A 190 -27.03 33.26 16.19
N GLU A 191 -26.74 34.32 16.94
CA GLU A 191 -25.35 34.67 17.31
C GLU A 191 -24.77 33.72 18.36
N GLU A 192 -25.59 33.28 19.32
CA GLU A 192 -25.20 32.28 20.30
C GLU A 192 -24.86 30.95 19.61
N ARG A 193 -25.77 30.47 18.74
CA ARG A 193 -25.57 29.23 17.98
C ARG A 193 -24.36 29.31 17.06
N ARG A 194 -24.16 30.45 16.39
CA ARG A 194 -22.95 30.72 15.61
C ARG A 194 -21.70 30.55 16.47
N HIS A 195 -21.66 31.18 17.64
CA HIS A 195 -20.49 31.12 18.51
C HIS A 195 -20.23 29.69 19.03
N GLU A 196 -21.28 29.00 19.46
CA GLU A 196 -21.24 27.62 19.95
C GLU A 196 -20.63 26.67 18.92
N ILE A 197 -21.19 26.59 17.71
CA ILE A 197 -20.72 25.66 16.68
C ILE A 197 -19.27 25.96 16.28
N PHE A 198 -18.90 27.23 16.04
CA PHE A 198 -17.54 27.56 15.64
C PHE A 198 -16.52 27.36 16.78
N ALA A 199 -16.91 27.51 18.04
CA ALA A 199 -16.06 27.18 19.19
C ALA A 199 -15.80 25.67 19.27
N GLU A 200 -16.83 24.84 19.03
CA GLU A 200 -16.68 23.39 18.97
C GLU A 200 -15.78 22.95 17.82
N ILE A 201 -15.98 23.49 16.60
CA ILE A 201 -15.11 23.20 15.44
C ILE A 201 -13.66 23.56 15.78
N ASN A 202 -13.42 24.74 16.36
CA ASN A 202 -12.07 25.14 16.73
C ASN A 202 -11.46 24.17 17.75
N LYS A 203 -12.22 23.75 18.77
CA LYS A 203 -11.78 22.78 19.78
C LYS A 203 -11.46 21.42 19.17
N MET A 204 -12.24 20.94 18.21
CA MET A 204 -12.02 19.65 17.52
C MET A 204 -10.66 19.60 16.83
N PHE A 205 -10.22 20.71 16.22
CA PHE A 205 -9.01 20.73 15.40
C PHE A 205 -7.81 21.40 16.06
N GLN A 206 -7.96 22.08 17.21
CA GLN A 206 -6.93 22.93 17.83
C GLN A 206 -5.55 22.25 17.99
N GLN A 207 -5.54 20.96 18.35
CA GLN A 207 -4.30 20.19 18.57
C GLN A 207 -3.90 19.33 17.36
N THR A 208 -4.50 19.57 16.20
CA THR A 208 -4.30 18.77 14.99
C THR A 208 -3.61 19.60 13.92
N PRO A 209 -2.79 18.99 13.05
CA PRO A 209 -2.21 19.69 11.90
C PRO A 209 -3.26 20.10 10.87
N LEU A 210 -4.53 19.70 11.04
CA LEU A 210 -5.63 20.09 10.15
C LEU A 210 -6.09 21.55 10.40
N ARG A 211 -5.85 22.11 11.59
CA ARG A 211 -6.35 23.46 11.96
C ARG A 211 -5.86 24.57 11.05
N GLN A 212 -4.63 24.48 10.56
CA GLN A 212 -4.03 25.48 9.66
C GLN A 212 -4.74 25.59 8.30
N HIS A 213 -5.51 24.57 7.92
CA HIS A 213 -6.27 24.55 6.67
C HIS A 213 -7.65 25.23 6.83
N LEU A 214 -8.14 25.40 8.06
CA LEU A 214 -9.49 25.90 8.31
C LEU A 214 -9.56 27.42 8.35
N VAL A 215 -10.57 27.96 7.67
CA VAL A 215 -10.95 29.38 7.67
C VAL A 215 -12.30 29.48 8.36
N ILE A 216 -12.27 29.83 9.65
CA ILE A 216 -13.44 29.82 10.56
C ILE A 216 -13.59 31.11 11.36
N GLU A 217 -12.67 32.06 11.16
CA GLU A 217 -12.57 33.32 11.89
C GLU A 217 -13.78 34.23 11.61
N ASP A 218 -14.27 34.24 10.37
CA ASP A 218 -15.43 35.03 9.94
C ASP A 218 -16.78 34.44 10.39
N LYS A 219 -16.78 33.22 10.94
CA LYS A 219 -17.95 32.53 11.51
C LYS A 219 -19.23 32.63 10.66
N ILE A 220 -19.11 32.35 9.37
CA ILE A 220 -20.17 32.59 8.38
C ILE A 220 -21.41 31.74 8.69
N PHE A 221 -22.57 32.41 8.82
CA PHE A 221 -23.86 31.76 9.00
C PHE A 221 -24.95 32.42 8.16
N VAL A 222 -25.38 31.72 7.09
CA VAL A 222 -26.22 32.27 6.02
C VAL A 222 -27.64 31.70 6.00
N ASN A 223 -28.58 32.52 5.53
CA ASN A 223 -29.85 32.10 4.99
C ASN A 223 -29.72 31.98 3.47
N ALA A 224 -29.51 30.75 2.98
CA ALA A 224 -29.32 30.49 1.54
C ALA A 224 -30.57 30.80 0.67
N LYS A 225 -31.74 31.02 1.28
CA LYS A 225 -32.98 31.39 0.56
C LYS A 225 -33.13 32.90 0.39
N ASP A 226 -32.43 33.70 1.17
CA ASP A 226 -32.45 35.15 1.08
C ASP A 226 -31.23 35.66 0.29
N LYS A 227 -31.49 36.19 -0.90
CA LYS A 227 -30.44 36.74 -1.78
C LYS A 227 -29.83 38.03 -1.23
N ASN A 228 -30.52 38.69 -0.31
CA ASN A 228 -30.08 39.96 0.30
C ASN A 228 -29.41 39.73 1.66
N ASP A 229 -29.22 38.48 2.08
CA ASP A 229 -28.49 38.17 3.30
C ASP A 229 -27.06 38.73 3.19
N THR A 230 -26.70 39.62 4.11
CA THR A 230 -25.41 40.32 4.13
C THR A 230 -24.23 39.36 4.25
N GLU A 231 -24.45 38.17 4.83
CA GLU A 231 -23.44 37.13 4.96
C GLU A 231 -23.02 36.52 3.61
N MET A 232 -23.83 36.67 2.55
CA MET A 232 -23.45 36.27 1.20
C MET A 232 -22.31 37.11 0.63
N GLU A 233 -22.22 38.38 1.04
CA GLU A 233 -21.09 39.23 0.63
C GLU A 233 -19.83 38.84 1.38
N LYS A 234 -19.94 38.51 2.68
CA LYS A 234 -18.82 37.98 3.47
C LYS A 234 -18.21 36.72 2.86
N ILE A 235 -19.03 35.79 2.34
CA ILE A 235 -18.51 34.62 1.61
C ILE A 235 -17.60 35.04 0.45
N LYS A 236 -18.00 36.05 -0.33
CA LYS A 236 -17.19 36.53 -1.46
C LYS A 236 -15.92 37.22 -0.99
N GLU A 237 -15.99 38.03 0.07
CA GLU A 237 -14.84 38.69 0.67
C GLU A 237 -13.81 37.67 1.19
N VAL A 238 -14.27 36.61 1.87
CA VAL A 238 -13.40 35.52 2.33
C VAL A 238 -12.79 34.77 1.15
N ILE A 239 -13.56 34.44 0.11
CA ILE A 239 -13.01 33.80 -1.10
C ILE A 239 -11.94 34.67 -1.74
N ILE A 240 -12.16 35.98 -1.88
CA ILE A 240 -11.19 36.91 -2.48
C ILE A 240 -9.93 36.99 -1.61
N SER A 241 -10.08 37.27 -0.31
CA SER A 241 -8.95 37.41 0.60
C SER A 241 -8.12 36.14 0.74
N GLU A 242 -8.74 34.96 0.80
CA GLU A 242 -8.02 33.69 0.84
C GLU A 242 -7.40 33.34 -0.52
N SER A 243 -7.98 33.79 -1.63
CA SER A 243 -7.38 33.64 -2.96
C SER A 243 -6.10 34.46 -3.08
N GLU A 244 -6.08 35.70 -2.58
CA GLU A 244 -4.90 36.57 -2.58
C GLU A 244 -3.76 36.04 -1.70
N LYS A 245 -4.10 35.27 -0.65
CA LYS A 245 -3.11 34.60 0.22
C LYS A 245 -2.53 33.33 -0.39
N GLN A 246 -3.12 32.78 -1.45
CA GLN A 246 -2.61 31.56 -2.09
C GLN A 246 -1.18 31.81 -2.59
N PRO A 247 -0.23 30.88 -2.35
CA PRO A 247 1.15 31.04 -2.81
C PRO A 247 1.27 31.18 -4.33
N THR A 248 0.28 30.65 -5.04
CA THR A 248 0.23 30.66 -6.50
C THR A 248 -0.44 31.93 -7.07
N TRP A 249 -0.95 32.82 -6.22
CA TRP A 249 -1.59 34.05 -6.67
C TRP A 249 -0.53 35.03 -7.22
N GLY A 250 -0.80 35.59 -8.40
CA GLY A 250 0.15 36.48 -9.08
C GLY A 250 1.32 35.77 -9.77
N GLU A 251 1.35 34.43 -9.81
CA GLU A 251 2.33 33.67 -10.60
C GLU A 251 2.36 34.16 -12.06
N LEU A 252 3.56 34.47 -12.55
CA LEU A 252 3.73 34.91 -13.94
C LEU A 252 3.60 33.71 -14.87
N LEU A 253 2.64 33.80 -15.80
CA LEU A 253 2.44 32.77 -16.82
C LEU A 253 3.06 33.16 -18.16
N PRO A 254 3.65 32.19 -18.90
CA PRO A 254 4.14 32.44 -20.24
C PRO A 254 3.03 32.96 -21.17
N LYS A 255 3.28 34.07 -21.88
CA LYS A 255 2.29 34.68 -22.80
C LYS A 255 1.83 33.70 -23.90
N CYS A 256 2.67 32.75 -24.27
CA CYS A 256 2.37 31.69 -25.25
C CYS A 256 1.30 30.68 -24.77
N PHE A 257 0.97 30.63 -23.47
CA PHE A 257 -0.10 29.77 -22.96
C PHE A 257 -1.49 30.31 -23.29
N ILE A 258 -1.65 31.64 -23.33
CA ILE A 258 -2.95 32.31 -23.49
C ILE A 258 -3.65 31.92 -24.80
N PRO A 259 -3.00 31.98 -25.99
CA PRO A 259 -3.71 31.63 -27.22
C PRO A 259 -4.09 30.14 -27.25
N LEU A 260 -3.25 29.26 -26.69
CA LEU A 260 -3.57 27.83 -26.58
C LEU A 260 -4.78 27.58 -25.66
N GLU A 261 -4.87 28.27 -24.51
CA GLU A 261 -6.06 28.23 -23.65
C GLU A 261 -7.33 28.68 -24.38
N LEU A 262 -7.25 29.75 -25.16
CA LEU A 262 -8.40 30.28 -25.94
C LEU A 262 -8.86 29.29 -27.01
N GLU A 263 -7.94 28.59 -27.66
CA GLU A 263 -8.27 27.54 -28.62
C GLU A 263 -8.97 26.36 -27.93
N PHE A 264 -8.46 25.93 -26.77
CA PHE A 264 -9.11 24.86 -26.00
C PHE A 264 -10.53 25.25 -25.55
N ALA A 265 -10.72 26.49 -25.09
CA ALA A 265 -12.04 27.02 -24.76
C ALA A 265 -12.99 27.08 -25.98
N SER A 266 -12.45 27.27 -27.18
CA SER A 266 -13.23 27.24 -28.42
C SER A 266 -13.64 25.82 -28.80
N LEU A 267 -12.74 24.84 -28.62
CA LEU A 267 -13.03 23.42 -28.86
C LEU A 267 -14.09 22.86 -27.91
N THR A 268 -14.02 23.20 -26.61
CA THR A 268 -15.03 22.77 -25.64
C THR A 268 -16.41 23.33 -25.99
N LYS A 269 -16.50 24.59 -26.44
CA LYS A 269 -17.77 25.19 -26.96
C LYS A 269 -18.30 24.51 -28.22
N LEU A 270 -17.41 23.91 -29.02
CA LEU A 270 -17.79 23.12 -30.19
C LEU A 270 -18.18 21.67 -29.83
N ASN A 271 -18.33 21.35 -28.54
CA ASN A 271 -18.55 19.99 -28.02
C ASN A 271 -17.45 19.01 -28.42
N ILE A 272 -16.19 19.46 -28.43
CA ILE A 272 -15.00 18.62 -28.57
C ILE A 272 -14.30 18.55 -27.21
N PRO A 273 -14.73 17.64 -26.32
CA PRO A 273 -14.22 17.58 -24.94
C PRO A 273 -12.89 16.83 -24.81
N LEU A 274 -12.43 16.15 -25.87
CA LEU A 274 -11.22 15.33 -25.89
C LEU A 274 -10.50 15.51 -27.23
N ILE A 275 -9.18 15.64 -27.17
CA ILE A 275 -8.30 15.71 -28.34
C ILE A 275 -7.12 14.74 -28.18
N THR A 276 -6.41 14.47 -29.28
CA THR A 276 -5.17 13.67 -29.26
C THR A 276 -3.94 14.57 -29.23
N LEU A 277 -2.79 14.02 -28.87
CA LEU A 277 -1.50 14.70 -28.91
C LEU A 277 -1.16 15.21 -30.33
N GLU A 278 -1.56 14.49 -31.38
CA GLU A 278 -1.39 14.93 -32.76
C GLU A 278 -2.22 16.19 -33.05
N HIS A 279 -3.47 16.24 -32.59
CA HIS A 279 -4.30 17.44 -32.69
C HIS A 279 -3.67 18.60 -31.92
N LEU A 280 -3.14 18.35 -30.72
CA LEU A 280 -2.44 19.36 -29.94
C LEU A 280 -1.21 19.90 -30.68
N LYS A 281 -0.38 19.03 -31.26
CA LYS A 281 0.80 19.44 -32.07
C LYS A 281 0.38 20.31 -33.26
N LYS A 282 -0.72 19.97 -33.94
CA LYS A 282 -1.29 20.81 -35.02
C LYS A 282 -1.74 22.18 -34.52
N ILE A 283 -2.50 22.23 -33.41
CA ILE A 283 -2.93 23.50 -32.79
C ILE A 283 -1.73 24.34 -32.36
N ASN A 284 -0.71 23.71 -31.78
CA ASN A 284 0.52 24.34 -31.33
C ASN A 284 1.34 24.93 -32.51
N SER A 285 1.39 24.24 -33.66
CA SER A 285 2.06 24.76 -34.86
C SER A 285 1.42 26.03 -35.44
N LEU A 286 0.15 26.29 -35.11
CA LEU A 286 -0.62 27.43 -35.60
C LEU A 286 -0.65 28.60 -34.59
N GLN A 287 0.11 28.52 -33.50
CA GLN A 287 0.10 29.54 -32.45
C GLN A 287 0.58 30.90 -32.99
N PRO A 288 -0.10 32.01 -32.64
CA PRO A 288 0.21 33.32 -33.20
C PRO A 288 1.52 33.93 -32.69
N ILE A 289 1.97 33.53 -31.50
CA ILE A 289 3.21 34.05 -30.88
C ILE A 289 4.40 33.19 -31.30
N ARG A 290 4.42 31.94 -30.82
CA ARG A 290 5.34 30.88 -31.24
C ARG A 290 4.76 29.52 -30.84
N PRO A 291 5.11 28.44 -31.55
CA PRO A 291 4.88 27.10 -31.04
C PRO A 291 5.68 26.86 -29.75
N LEU A 292 5.11 26.08 -28.85
CA LEU A 292 5.78 25.50 -27.68
C LEU A 292 6.60 24.27 -28.09
N SER A 293 7.73 24.02 -27.43
CA SER A 293 8.42 22.73 -27.52
C SER A 293 7.59 21.60 -26.91
N GLU A 294 8.00 20.34 -27.10
CA GLU A 294 7.28 19.21 -26.46
C GLU A 294 7.32 19.27 -24.93
N ASP A 295 8.48 19.66 -24.36
CA ASP A 295 8.62 19.83 -22.91
C ASP A 295 7.76 20.99 -22.39
N GLU A 296 7.73 22.11 -23.11
CA GLU A 296 6.87 23.25 -22.76
C GLU A 296 5.38 22.90 -22.86
N LEU A 297 4.98 22.09 -23.85
CA LEU A 297 3.61 21.57 -23.93
C LEU A 297 3.27 20.68 -22.73
N LYS A 298 4.18 19.81 -22.30
CA LYS A 298 3.97 18.99 -21.10
C LYS A 298 3.84 19.85 -19.85
N VAL A 299 4.67 20.87 -19.69
CA VAL A 299 4.57 21.83 -18.58
C VAL A 299 3.22 22.56 -18.63
N PHE A 300 2.80 23.02 -19.80
CA PHE A 300 1.48 23.63 -20.00
C PHE A 300 0.36 22.69 -19.57
N LEU A 301 0.35 21.44 -20.06
CA LEU A 301 -0.69 20.47 -19.74
C LEU A 301 -0.73 20.14 -18.24
N LYS A 302 0.42 19.92 -17.61
CA LYS A 302 0.53 19.69 -16.16
C LYS A 302 0.01 20.88 -15.35
N PHE A 303 0.33 22.10 -15.78
CA PHE A 303 -0.22 23.31 -15.17
C PHE A 303 -1.74 23.41 -15.33
N GLN A 304 -2.28 23.21 -16.53
CA GLN A 304 -3.74 23.25 -16.75
C GLN A 304 -4.49 22.15 -15.98
N HIS A 305 -3.85 20.99 -15.82
CA HIS A 305 -4.34 19.90 -14.98
C HIS A 305 -4.37 20.27 -13.50
N SER A 306 -3.30 20.88 -12.97
CA SER A 306 -3.21 21.24 -11.55
C SER A 306 -4.23 22.31 -11.13
N ILE A 307 -4.67 23.19 -12.04
CA ILE A 307 -5.75 24.15 -11.80
C ILE A 307 -7.15 23.61 -12.15
N GLY A 308 -7.26 22.35 -12.57
CA GLY A 308 -8.54 21.67 -12.83
C GLY A 308 -9.29 22.12 -14.09
N LYS A 309 -8.66 22.88 -15.00
CA LYS A 309 -9.29 23.32 -16.25
C LYS A 309 -9.44 22.17 -17.26
N LEU A 310 -8.46 21.27 -17.31
CA LEU A 310 -8.45 20.07 -18.16
C LEU A 310 -7.85 18.89 -17.38
N LEU A 311 -7.87 17.70 -17.96
CA LEU A 311 -7.17 16.54 -17.42
C LEU A 311 -6.19 15.95 -18.44
N TYR A 312 -4.96 15.71 -18.00
CA TYR A 312 -3.89 15.09 -18.76
C TYR A 312 -3.19 14.07 -17.86
N PHE A 313 -3.05 12.84 -18.35
CA PHE A 313 -2.41 11.75 -17.62
C PHE A 313 -1.06 11.46 -18.29
N ASP A 314 0.03 11.87 -17.63
CA ASP A 314 1.41 11.68 -18.12
C ASP A 314 1.88 10.24 -17.84
N GLU A 315 1.11 9.27 -18.32
CA GLU A 315 1.28 7.85 -18.05
C GLU A 315 1.21 7.06 -19.35
N LEU A 316 1.99 5.98 -19.44
CA LEU A 316 2.09 5.16 -20.63
C LEU A 316 0.68 4.69 -21.07
N LYS A 317 0.33 4.94 -22.33
CA LYS A 317 -0.97 4.62 -22.98
C LYS A 317 -2.12 5.58 -22.66
N LEU A 318 -1.90 6.61 -21.84
CA LEU A 318 -2.87 7.68 -21.58
C LEU A 318 -2.37 9.06 -22.00
N ASP A 319 -1.07 9.18 -22.26
CA ASP A 319 -0.38 10.41 -22.68
C ASP A 319 -0.71 10.86 -24.12
N ASP A 320 -1.38 10.01 -24.90
CA ASP A 320 -1.79 10.29 -26.27
C ASP A 320 -3.02 11.22 -26.37
N ARG A 321 -3.73 11.46 -25.26
CA ARG A 321 -5.02 12.15 -25.23
C ARG A 321 -5.10 13.19 -24.12
N ILE A 322 -5.84 14.26 -24.41
CA ILE A 322 -6.05 15.38 -23.50
C ILE A 322 -7.55 15.58 -23.35
N VAL A 323 -8.03 15.52 -22.11
CA VAL A 323 -9.44 15.76 -21.77
C VAL A 323 -9.61 17.25 -21.50
N LEU A 324 -10.04 17.99 -22.53
CA LEU A 324 -10.27 19.43 -22.46
C LEU A 324 -11.45 19.81 -21.55
N SER A 325 -12.41 18.91 -21.35
CA SER A 325 -13.53 19.12 -20.44
C SER A 325 -13.63 18.00 -19.41
N PRO A 326 -13.33 18.26 -18.12
CA PRO A 326 -13.36 17.21 -17.10
C PRO A 326 -14.76 16.62 -16.89
N THR A 327 -15.82 17.33 -17.30
CA THR A 327 -17.22 16.81 -17.29
C THR A 327 -17.39 15.54 -18.11
N LEU A 328 -16.57 15.32 -19.14
CA LEU A 328 -16.57 14.09 -19.93
C LEU A 328 -16.28 12.87 -19.06
N LEU A 329 -15.24 12.94 -18.22
CA LEU A 329 -14.89 11.84 -17.32
C LEU A 329 -15.92 11.69 -16.21
N ILE A 330 -16.44 12.80 -15.66
CA ILE A 330 -17.51 12.76 -14.65
C ILE A 330 -18.72 12.00 -15.18
N ASP A 331 -19.16 12.30 -16.41
CA ASP A 331 -20.28 11.62 -17.02
C ASP A 331 -19.97 10.14 -17.31
N ALA A 332 -18.73 9.83 -17.68
CA ALA A 332 -18.28 8.45 -17.91
C ALA A 332 -18.30 7.66 -16.59
N PHE A 333 -17.77 8.23 -15.50
CA PHE A 333 -17.80 7.60 -14.17
C PHE A 333 -19.23 7.39 -13.70
N LYS A 334 -20.08 8.43 -13.77
CA LYS A 334 -21.51 8.36 -13.40
C LYS A 334 -22.32 7.37 -14.25
N SER A 335 -21.81 6.94 -15.41
CA SER A 335 -22.47 5.92 -16.23
C SER A 335 -22.34 4.51 -15.64
N ILE A 336 -21.32 4.27 -14.80
CA ILE A 336 -21.03 2.97 -14.19
C ILE A 336 -21.19 3.04 -12.66
N VAL A 337 -20.47 3.98 -12.03
CA VAL A 337 -20.47 4.21 -10.58
C VAL A 337 -21.50 5.28 -10.25
N THR A 338 -22.67 4.87 -9.77
CA THR A 338 -23.78 5.79 -9.47
C THR A 338 -24.71 5.25 -8.40
N ASP A 339 -25.46 6.14 -7.74
CA ASP A 339 -26.46 5.78 -6.73
C ASP A 339 -27.69 5.12 -7.37
N ARG A 340 -28.28 4.12 -6.71
CA ARG A 340 -29.43 3.35 -7.18
C ARG A 340 -30.61 4.23 -7.63
N ARG A 341 -30.81 5.38 -6.99
CA ARG A 341 -31.90 6.33 -7.33
C ARG A 341 -31.83 6.79 -8.78
N PHE A 342 -30.64 6.87 -9.35
CA PHE A 342 -30.42 7.26 -10.76
C PHE A 342 -30.60 6.10 -11.76
N CYS A 343 -30.80 4.87 -11.26
CA CYS A 343 -31.00 3.67 -12.08
C CYS A 343 -32.46 3.20 -12.13
N LYS A 344 -33.35 3.70 -11.25
CA LYS A 344 -34.74 3.19 -11.05
C LYS A 344 -35.62 3.12 -12.31
N LYS A 345 -35.30 3.83 -13.39
CA LYS A 345 -36.10 3.86 -14.63
C LYS A 345 -35.62 2.83 -15.67
N ASP A 346 -34.64 1.99 -15.35
CA ASP A 346 -33.92 1.15 -16.31
C ASP A 346 -33.55 -0.22 -15.73
N ARG A 347 -34.40 -1.24 -15.98
CA ARG A 347 -34.26 -2.59 -15.40
C ARG A 347 -32.88 -3.22 -15.61
N ASN A 348 -32.33 -3.13 -16.82
CA ASN A 348 -31.01 -3.72 -17.11
C ASN A 348 -29.89 -3.02 -16.32
N ARG A 349 -30.02 -1.72 -15.99
CA ARG A 349 -29.05 -1.05 -15.08
C ARG A 349 -29.25 -1.45 -13.64
N GLU A 350 -30.46 -1.77 -13.23
CA GLU A 350 -30.74 -2.26 -11.88
C GLU A 350 -30.04 -3.61 -11.65
N GLU A 351 -30.13 -4.55 -12.58
CA GLU A 351 -29.42 -5.84 -12.49
C GLU A 351 -27.89 -5.69 -12.41
N ILE A 352 -27.31 -4.82 -13.26
CA ILE A 352 -25.87 -4.53 -13.22
C ILE A 352 -25.50 -3.91 -11.86
N TRP A 353 -26.34 -3.02 -11.34
CA TRP A 353 -26.11 -2.36 -10.06
C TRP A 353 -26.21 -3.31 -8.88
N ASP A 354 -27.19 -4.21 -8.88
CA ASP A 354 -27.36 -5.24 -7.86
C ASP A 354 -26.18 -6.22 -7.86
N ALA A 355 -25.69 -6.63 -9.04
CA ALA A 355 -24.48 -7.44 -9.17
C ALA A 355 -23.23 -6.73 -8.62
N MET A 356 -23.07 -5.43 -8.89
CA MET A 356 -21.99 -4.63 -8.29
C MET A 356 -22.17 -4.45 -6.78
N GLY A 357 -23.40 -4.26 -6.30
CA GLY A 357 -23.71 -4.11 -4.88
C GLY A 357 -23.41 -5.36 -4.05
N MET A 358 -23.73 -6.53 -4.61
CA MET A 358 -23.56 -7.83 -3.94
C MET A 358 -22.16 -8.41 -4.11
N LYS A 359 -21.60 -8.38 -5.34
CA LYS A 359 -20.34 -9.06 -5.69
C LYS A 359 -19.20 -8.10 -6.01
N GLY A 360 -19.48 -6.81 -6.20
CA GLY A 360 -18.48 -5.85 -6.66
C GLY A 360 -18.01 -6.09 -8.09
N VAL A 361 -18.82 -6.73 -8.95
CA VAL A 361 -18.41 -7.12 -10.31
C VAL A 361 -19.28 -6.45 -11.37
N VAL A 362 -18.65 -6.01 -12.46
CA VAL A 362 -19.30 -5.56 -13.68
C VAL A 362 -18.68 -6.23 -14.91
N LEU A 363 -19.50 -6.85 -15.76
CA LEU A 363 -19.04 -7.44 -17.01
C LEU A 363 -18.62 -6.35 -18.02
N LYS A 364 -17.53 -6.57 -18.77
CA LYS A 364 -17.08 -5.65 -19.83
C LYS A 364 -18.19 -5.42 -20.86
N GLN A 365 -18.90 -6.47 -21.24
CA GLN A 365 -20.04 -6.39 -22.15
C GLN A 365 -21.16 -5.51 -21.59
N ALA A 366 -21.45 -5.59 -20.29
CA ALA A 366 -22.49 -4.79 -19.66
C ALA A 366 -22.18 -3.28 -19.74
N ILE A 367 -20.91 -2.88 -19.58
CA ILE A 367 -20.49 -1.49 -19.79
C ILE A 367 -20.76 -1.04 -21.23
N HIS A 368 -20.41 -1.88 -22.21
CA HIS A 368 -20.67 -1.58 -23.62
C HIS A 368 -22.17 -1.40 -23.91
N GLU A 369 -23.03 -2.23 -23.34
CA GLU A 369 -24.48 -2.10 -23.50
C GLU A 369 -25.02 -0.79 -22.89
N VAL A 370 -24.48 -0.35 -21.75
CA VAL A 370 -24.81 0.96 -21.18
C VAL A 370 -24.37 2.09 -22.14
N TRP A 371 -23.18 1.99 -22.74
CA TRP A 371 -22.62 3.04 -23.62
C TRP A 371 -23.21 3.07 -25.04
N LYS A 372 -23.82 1.99 -25.51
CA LYS A 372 -24.60 1.98 -26.77
C LYS A 372 -25.81 2.91 -26.74
N ARG A 373 -26.33 3.25 -25.56
CA ARG A 373 -27.53 4.06 -25.42
C ARG A 373 -27.30 5.49 -25.87
N LYS A 374 -28.33 6.13 -26.44
CA LYS A 374 -28.27 7.50 -26.97
C LYS A 374 -27.69 8.53 -25.99
N LYS A 375 -27.97 8.38 -24.69
CA LYS A 375 -27.45 9.25 -23.61
C LYS A 375 -25.92 9.19 -23.48
N TYR A 376 -25.31 8.02 -23.75
CA TYR A 376 -23.90 7.74 -23.51
C TYR A 376 -23.11 7.48 -24.81
N ALA A 377 -23.77 7.57 -25.97
CA ALA A 377 -23.18 7.30 -27.28
C ALA A 377 -21.91 8.13 -27.57
N LYS A 378 -21.76 9.29 -26.92
CA LYS A 378 -20.55 10.13 -26.99
C LYS A 378 -19.28 9.43 -26.54
N PHE A 379 -19.37 8.39 -25.70
CA PHE A 379 -18.22 7.63 -25.19
C PHE A 379 -17.69 6.61 -26.19
N ASN A 380 -18.51 6.15 -27.14
CA ASN A 380 -18.15 5.03 -28.03
C ASN A 380 -16.89 5.29 -28.87
N LYS A 381 -16.65 6.55 -29.25
CA LYS A 381 -15.47 6.94 -30.03
C LYS A 381 -14.17 6.72 -29.27
N ASP A 382 -14.19 6.95 -27.96
CA ASP A 382 -13.00 7.01 -27.10
C ASP A 382 -13.10 6.01 -25.94
N LYS A 383 -13.86 4.93 -26.15
CA LYS A 383 -14.25 3.97 -25.10
C LYS A 383 -13.04 3.34 -24.40
N ASP A 384 -12.03 2.95 -25.16
CA ASP A 384 -10.89 2.20 -24.65
C ASP A 384 -10.01 3.11 -23.80
N TYR A 385 -9.86 4.38 -24.20
CA TYR A 385 -9.21 5.40 -23.40
C TYR A 385 -9.97 5.66 -22.10
N LEU A 386 -11.29 5.83 -22.15
CA LEU A 386 -12.11 6.08 -20.95
C LEU A 386 -12.02 4.91 -19.95
N LEU A 387 -12.08 3.66 -20.44
CA LEU A 387 -11.88 2.47 -19.61
C LEU A 387 -10.47 2.40 -19.04
N ALA A 388 -9.44 2.75 -19.82
CA ALA A 388 -8.06 2.80 -19.36
C ALA A 388 -7.87 3.86 -18.27
N VAL A 389 -8.49 5.04 -18.40
CA VAL A 389 -8.50 6.09 -17.37
C VAL A 389 -9.19 5.59 -16.10
N MET A 390 -10.36 4.95 -16.21
CA MET A 390 -11.05 4.38 -15.04
C MET A 390 -10.23 3.28 -14.35
N THR A 391 -9.46 2.52 -15.12
CA THR A 391 -8.54 1.50 -14.60
C THR A 391 -7.34 2.14 -13.91
N HIS A 392 -6.75 3.17 -14.51
CA HIS A 392 -5.64 3.93 -13.94
C HIS A 392 -6.02 4.63 -12.63
N LEU A 393 -7.27 5.09 -12.51
CA LEU A 393 -7.79 5.72 -11.31
C LEU A 393 -8.27 4.70 -10.25
N ASP A 394 -8.13 3.40 -10.51
CA ASP A 394 -8.60 2.28 -9.68
C ASP A 394 -10.12 2.33 -9.39
N ILE A 395 -10.90 2.93 -10.31
CA ILE A 395 -12.36 2.87 -10.28
C ILE A 395 -12.82 1.49 -10.77
N LEU A 396 -12.14 0.96 -11.80
CA LEU A 396 -12.31 -0.38 -12.32
C LEU A 396 -11.02 -1.16 -12.12
N VAL A 397 -11.12 -2.41 -11.66
CA VAL A 397 -9.94 -3.27 -11.52
C VAL A 397 -10.09 -4.56 -12.29
N GLU A 398 -9.13 -4.80 -13.17
CA GLU A 398 -9.03 -6.07 -13.89
C GLU A 398 -8.27 -7.09 -13.02
N PRO A 399 -8.85 -8.26 -12.71
CA PRO A 399 -8.14 -9.30 -11.99
C PRO A 399 -6.99 -9.86 -12.84
N LYS A 400 -5.82 -10.06 -12.23
CA LYS A 400 -4.71 -10.74 -12.90
C LYS A 400 -4.94 -12.24 -12.82
N ARG A 401 -5.29 -12.84 -13.96
CA ARG A 401 -5.44 -14.28 -14.12
C ARG A 401 -4.29 -14.83 -14.93
N TYR A 402 -3.80 -16.00 -14.55
CA TYR A 402 -2.74 -16.69 -15.27
C TYR A 402 -3.18 -18.12 -15.56
N ASP A 403 -2.84 -18.62 -16.74
CA ASP A 403 -2.99 -20.04 -17.05
C ASP A 403 -1.89 -20.88 -16.39
N SER A 404 -1.93 -22.19 -16.61
CA SER A 404 -0.93 -23.15 -16.14
C SER A 404 0.49 -22.85 -16.67
N SER A 405 0.62 -22.14 -17.78
CA SER A 405 1.89 -21.69 -18.35
C SER A 405 2.39 -20.35 -17.80
N ARG A 406 1.69 -19.77 -16.81
CA ARG A 406 1.92 -18.43 -16.26
C ARG A 406 1.69 -17.30 -17.27
N THR A 407 0.93 -17.55 -18.32
CA THR A 407 0.53 -16.53 -19.30
C THR A 407 -0.72 -15.80 -18.81
N ARG A 408 -0.74 -14.47 -18.92
CA ARG A 408 -1.86 -13.65 -18.46
C ARG A 408 -3.10 -13.90 -19.33
N ILE A 409 -4.20 -14.29 -18.69
CA ILE A 409 -5.52 -14.45 -19.32
C ILE A 409 -6.30 -13.13 -19.15
N PRO A 410 -6.87 -12.55 -20.22
CA PRO A 410 -7.78 -11.42 -20.12
C PRO A 410 -9.01 -11.76 -19.29
N ALA A 411 -9.45 -10.85 -18.42
CA ALA A 411 -10.71 -11.02 -17.71
C ALA A 411 -11.87 -10.39 -18.50
N ASP A 412 -13.04 -11.01 -18.48
CA ASP A 412 -14.24 -10.47 -19.14
C ASP A 412 -15.04 -9.50 -18.26
N PHE A 413 -14.53 -9.17 -17.08
CA PHE A 413 -15.17 -8.32 -16.09
C PHE A 413 -14.17 -7.46 -15.33
N TYR A 414 -14.69 -6.45 -14.64
CA TYR A 414 -13.96 -5.61 -13.70
C TYR A 414 -14.54 -5.78 -12.29
N TYR A 415 -13.69 -5.66 -11.30
CA TYR A 415 -14.08 -5.36 -9.93
C TYR A 415 -14.32 -3.85 -9.75
N VAL A 416 -15.31 -3.51 -8.92
CA VAL A 416 -15.71 -2.15 -8.56
C VAL A 416 -15.94 -2.09 -7.04
N ALA A 417 -14.85 -2.11 -6.27
CA ALA A 417 -14.91 -2.24 -4.81
C ALA A 417 -15.74 -1.12 -4.15
N SER A 418 -15.73 0.09 -4.70
CA SER A 418 -16.51 1.24 -4.21
C SER A 418 -18.02 1.07 -4.32
N MET A 419 -18.49 0.14 -5.15
CA MET A 419 -19.92 -0.16 -5.32
C MET A 419 -20.42 -1.28 -4.39
N VAL A 420 -19.52 -2.00 -3.71
CA VAL A 420 -19.94 -3.07 -2.79
C VAL A 420 -20.71 -2.48 -1.62
N ARG A 421 -21.89 -3.03 -1.35
CA ARG A 421 -22.78 -2.67 -0.24
C ARG A 421 -23.03 -3.82 0.72
N ALA A 422 -22.60 -5.03 0.35
CA ALA A 422 -22.67 -6.21 1.19
C ALA A 422 -21.96 -5.98 2.54
N ILE A 423 -22.51 -6.62 3.56
CA ILE A 423 -22.12 -6.50 4.95
C ILE A 423 -21.50 -7.83 5.35
N ASP A 424 -20.42 -7.79 6.12
CA ASP A 424 -19.87 -9.01 6.69
C ASP A 424 -20.78 -9.52 7.82
N ASP A 425 -21.71 -10.38 7.45
CA ASP A 425 -22.61 -11.15 8.32
C ASP A 425 -22.26 -12.65 8.30
N SER A 426 -21.10 -13.00 7.74
CA SER A 426 -20.72 -14.37 7.42
C SER A 426 -20.39 -15.23 8.64
N GLY A 427 -20.05 -14.60 9.77
CA GLY A 427 -19.52 -15.30 10.94
C GLY A 427 -18.14 -15.94 10.70
N TYR A 428 -17.49 -15.68 9.55
CA TYR A 428 -16.27 -16.40 9.13
C TYR A 428 -15.17 -16.31 10.18
N LEU A 429 -14.88 -15.10 10.65
CA LEU A 429 -13.87 -14.91 11.70
C LEU A 429 -14.25 -15.65 12.98
N GLN A 430 -15.50 -15.57 13.43
CA GLN A 430 -15.97 -16.27 14.63
C GLN A 430 -15.81 -17.80 14.49
N SER A 431 -16.19 -18.35 13.34
CA SER A 431 -16.08 -19.78 13.03
C SER A 431 -14.63 -20.27 12.91
N ALA A 432 -13.71 -19.39 12.49
CA ALA A 432 -12.32 -19.73 12.28
C ALA A 432 -11.50 -19.86 13.58
N GLY A 433 -12.08 -19.62 14.77
CA GLY A 433 -11.36 -19.76 16.04
C GLY A 433 -10.18 -18.79 16.15
N ILE A 434 -10.49 -17.49 16.09
CA ILE A 434 -9.54 -16.37 15.87
C ILE A 434 -8.29 -16.44 16.76
N THR A 435 -8.39 -16.89 17.99
CA THR A 435 -7.27 -16.88 18.93
C THR A 435 -6.18 -17.90 18.59
N LYS A 436 -6.53 -19.07 18.01
CA LYS A 436 -5.59 -20.18 17.77
C LYS A 436 -5.19 -20.36 16.31
N ARG A 437 -5.90 -19.74 15.38
CA ARG A 437 -5.78 -20.02 13.93
C ARG A 437 -5.30 -18.85 13.08
N ASN A 438 -5.06 -17.68 13.67
CA ASN A 438 -4.51 -16.57 12.92
C ASN A 438 -3.35 -15.83 13.59
N ILE A 439 -2.74 -15.00 12.76
CA ILE A 439 -1.87 -13.88 13.13
C ILE A 439 -2.44 -12.61 12.50
N ALA A 440 -2.29 -11.48 13.18
CA ALA A 440 -2.88 -10.20 12.79
C ALA A 440 -1.83 -9.07 12.69
N LEU A 441 -2.03 -8.18 11.74
CA LEU A 441 -1.26 -6.98 11.44
C LEU A 441 -2.23 -5.80 11.30
N ALA A 442 -1.80 -4.58 11.62
CA ALA A 442 -2.52 -3.36 11.27
C ALA A 442 -1.60 -2.33 10.63
N PHE A 443 -2.15 -1.61 9.65
CA PHE A 443 -1.58 -0.38 9.12
C PHE A 443 -2.36 0.79 9.72
N GLN A 444 -1.74 1.55 10.60
CA GLN A 444 -2.36 2.70 11.25
C GLN A 444 -2.02 3.98 10.49
N SER A 445 -3.04 4.76 10.13
CA SER A 445 -2.82 6.02 9.43
C SER A 445 -2.22 7.07 10.36
N SER A 446 -1.34 7.92 9.85
CA SER A 446 -0.91 9.15 10.55
C SER A 446 -2.00 10.23 10.52
N SER A 447 -2.98 10.12 9.62
CA SER A 447 -4.18 10.97 9.60
C SER A 447 -5.24 10.47 10.59
N LEU A 448 -6.12 11.36 11.05
CA LEU A 448 -7.26 11.01 11.90
C LEU A 448 -8.25 10.06 11.22
N MET A 449 -8.20 9.97 9.89
CA MET A 449 -9.08 9.11 9.10
C MET A 449 -8.45 8.73 7.75
N ILE A 450 -8.71 7.51 7.28
CA ILE A 450 -8.41 6.96 5.97
C ILE A 450 -9.55 7.36 5.00
N PRO A 451 -9.26 8.11 3.93
CA PRO A 451 -10.27 8.42 2.93
C PRO A 451 -10.82 7.14 2.26
N PRO A 452 -12.13 7.06 1.93
CA PRO A 452 -12.75 5.89 1.33
C PRO A 452 -12.14 5.48 0.01
N ALA A 453 -11.70 6.43 -0.83
CA ALA A 453 -11.06 6.03 -2.08
C ALA A 453 -9.79 5.22 -1.79
N LEU A 454 -9.01 5.59 -0.76
CA LEU A 454 -7.82 4.83 -0.37
C LEU A 454 -8.19 3.41 0.06
N SER A 455 -9.21 3.25 0.91
CA SER A 455 -9.64 1.91 1.34
C SER A 455 -10.17 1.06 0.19
N PHE A 456 -10.98 1.62 -0.71
CA PHE A 456 -11.44 0.91 -1.90
C PHE A 456 -10.31 0.59 -2.87
N ARG A 457 -9.34 1.49 -3.05
CA ARG A 457 -8.13 1.25 -3.85
C ARG A 457 -7.28 0.14 -3.28
N PHE A 458 -7.12 0.09 -1.96
CA PHE A 458 -6.36 -0.96 -1.31
C PHE A 458 -7.01 -2.34 -1.49
N ILE A 459 -8.34 -2.43 -1.29
CA ILE A 459 -9.10 -3.66 -1.56
C ILE A 459 -9.01 -4.03 -3.05
N SER A 460 -9.12 -3.03 -3.93
CA SER A 460 -9.00 -3.19 -5.38
C SER A 460 -7.62 -3.73 -5.78
N TYR A 461 -6.54 -3.23 -5.18
CA TYR A 461 -5.20 -3.79 -5.36
C TYR A 461 -5.17 -5.26 -4.96
N CYS A 462 -5.75 -5.62 -3.81
CA CYS A 462 -5.81 -7.01 -3.34
C CYS A 462 -6.60 -7.90 -4.31
N LEU A 463 -7.73 -7.42 -4.85
CA LEU A 463 -8.52 -8.11 -5.87
C LEU A 463 -7.76 -8.33 -7.19
N SER A 464 -6.73 -7.53 -7.46
CA SER A 464 -5.86 -7.72 -8.62
C SER A 464 -4.82 -8.83 -8.43
N VAL A 465 -4.55 -9.23 -7.18
CA VAL A 465 -3.48 -10.18 -6.81
C VAL A 465 -4.04 -11.52 -6.33
N TRP A 466 -5.08 -11.51 -5.49
CA TRP A 466 -5.63 -12.70 -4.85
C TRP A 466 -7.10 -12.92 -5.19
N ALA A 467 -7.51 -14.18 -5.27
CA ALA A 467 -8.89 -14.55 -5.50
C ALA A 467 -9.74 -14.34 -4.23
N VAL A 468 -10.97 -13.85 -4.41
CA VAL A 468 -11.94 -13.75 -3.31
C VAL A 468 -12.35 -15.15 -2.87
N LYS A 469 -12.40 -15.37 -1.55
CA LYS A 469 -12.86 -16.61 -0.95
C LYS A 469 -14.36 -16.79 -1.17
N THR A 470 -14.80 -18.01 -1.48
CA THR A 470 -16.19 -18.42 -1.37
C THR A 470 -16.42 -19.18 -0.06
N TYR A 471 -17.50 -18.88 0.66
CA TYR A 471 -17.78 -19.48 1.97
C TYR A 471 -19.28 -19.75 2.18
N GLY A 472 -19.57 -20.76 3.00
CA GLY A 472 -20.94 -21.19 3.35
C GLY A 472 -21.61 -22.08 2.29
N GLU A 473 -22.80 -22.59 2.62
CA GLU A 473 -23.57 -23.53 1.77
C GLU A 473 -23.93 -22.95 0.39
N THR A 474 -24.10 -21.64 0.30
CA THR A 474 -24.43 -20.93 -0.94
C THR A 474 -23.20 -20.51 -1.75
N ASN A 475 -21.99 -20.87 -1.33
CA ASN A 475 -20.72 -20.43 -1.93
C ASN A 475 -20.67 -18.91 -2.16
N ARG A 476 -21.02 -18.13 -1.13
CA ARG A 476 -21.07 -16.67 -1.21
C ARG A 476 -19.65 -16.10 -1.32
N ASP A 477 -19.47 -15.16 -2.25
CA ASP A 477 -18.23 -14.38 -2.36
C ASP A 477 -18.03 -13.52 -1.12
N MET A 478 -16.88 -13.64 -0.48
CA MET A 478 -16.53 -12.98 0.77
C MET A 478 -15.93 -11.59 0.54
N LEU A 479 -16.62 -10.78 -0.27
CA LEU A 479 -16.28 -9.38 -0.51
C LEU A 479 -17.38 -8.49 0.05
N PHE A 480 -17.01 -7.54 0.91
CA PHE A 480 -17.94 -6.69 1.62
C PHE A 480 -17.51 -5.22 1.55
N HIS A 481 -18.37 -4.32 2.02
CA HIS A 481 -18.06 -2.91 2.08
C HIS A 481 -16.88 -2.68 3.03
N ARG A 482 -15.73 -2.28 2.47
CA ARG A 482 -14.46 -2.03 3.19
C ARG A 482 -13.85 -3.27 3.86
N SER A 483 -14.24 -4.49 3.47
CA SER A 483 -13.56 -5.71 3.90
C SER A 483 -13.64 -6.82 2.86
N GLY A 484 -12.76 -7.81 2.98
CA GLY A 484 -12.77 -8.97 2.09
C GLY A 484 -11.90 -10.10 2.58
N VAL A 485 -12.22 -11.32 2.14
CA VAL A 485 -11.44 -12.53 2.41
C VAL A 485 -10.88 -13.05 1.11
N PHE A 486 -9.58 -13.29 1.10
CA PHE A 486 -8.81 -13.68 -0.07
C PHE A 486 -8.13 -15.01 0.18
N THR A 487 -8.16 -15.92 -0.78
CA THR A 487 -7.45 -17.20 -0.70
C THR A 487 -6.00 -17.01 -1.11
N ILE A 488 -5.08 -17.32 -0.21
CA ILE A 488 -3.63 -17.31 -0.44
C ILE A 488 -3.17 -18.68 -0.92
N ASP A 489 -3.57 -19.72 -0.18
CA ASP A 489 -3.37 -21.12 -0.52
C ASP A 489 -4.59 -21.96 -0.03
N PRO A 490 -4.70 -23.26 -0.37
CA PRO A 490 -5.86 -24.08 0.02
C PRO A 490 -6.13 -24.14 1.54
N SER A 491 -5.11 -23.86 2.35
CA SER A 491 -5.13 -23.91 3.81
C SER A 491 -4.98 -22.54 4.48
N LEU A 492 -4.76 -21.46 3.73
CA LEU A 492 -4.45 -20.14 4.24
C LEU A 492 -5.29 -19.07 3.52
N ASP A 493 -6.08 -18.36 4.31
CA ASP A 493 -6.90 -17.25 3.85
C ASP A 493 -6.43 -15.93 4.51
N MET A 494 -6.55 -14.83 3.78
CA MET A 494 -6.24 -13.48 4.25
C MET A 494 -7.52 -12.67 4.39
N TYR A 495 -7.83 -12.22 5.60
CA TYR A 495 -8.94 -11.31 5.89
C TYR A 495 -8.43 -9.87 5.99
N ILE A 496 -9.01 -8.95 5.24
CA ILE A 496 -8.71 -7.52 5.28
C ILE A 496 -9.94 -6.76 5.74
N LEU A 497 -9.76 -5.82 6.66
CA LEU A 497 -10.79 -4.88 7.12
C LEU A 497 -10.19 -3.47 7.17
N CYS A 498 -10.79 -2.56 6.40
CA CYS A 498 -10.44 -1.15 6.40
C CYS A 498 -11.40 -0.37 7.31
N GLU A 499 -10.95 -0.05 8.51
CA GLU A 499 -11.64 0.83 9.45
C GLU A 499 -11.31 2.30 9.15
N ASP A 500 -11.90 3.22 9.91
CA ASP A 500 -11.77 4.65 9.66
C ASP A 500 -10.34 5.17 9.89
N ASP A 501 -9.56 4.60 10.78
CA ASP A 501 -8.20 5.07 11.13
C ASP A 501 -7.10 4.02 10.83
N LYS A 502 -7.49 2.79 10.50
CA LYS A 502 -6.56 1.67 10.32
C LYS A 502 -7.04 0.63 9.32
N ILE A 503 -6.10 -0.17 8.82
CA ILE A 503 -6.37 -1.35 8.00
C ILE A 503 -5.85 -2.57 8.74
N THR A 504 -6.76 -3.46 9.16
CA THR A 504 -6.41 -4.70 9.84
C THR A 504 -6.32 -5.84 8.82
N VAL A 505 -5.23 -6.61 8.88
CA VAL A 505 -4.98 -7.78 8.05
C VAL A 505 -4.80 -9.00 8.95
N ARG A 506 -5.49 -10.11 8.66
CA ARG A 506 -5.37 -11.36 9.40
C ARG A 506 -5.10 -12.52 8.46
N LEU A 507 -4.08 -13.32 8.75
CA LEU A 507 -3.83 -14.58 8.05
C LEU A 507 -4.42 -15.71 8.88
N VAL A 508 -5.38 -16.43 8.31
CA VAL A 508 -6.17 -17.47 8.97
C VAL A 508 -5.85 -18.81 8.33
N HIS A 509 -5.21 -19.70 9.10
CA HIS A 509 -4.90 -21.05 8.65
C HIS A 509 -6.05 -22.03 8.94
N ALA A 510 -6.21 -23.07 8.14
CA ALA A 510 -7.26 -24.09 8.24
C ALA A 510 -7.26 -24.89 9.56
N ARG A 511 -6.10 -24.97 10.22
CA ARG A 511 -5.89 -25.80 11.43
C ARG A 511 -5.39 -25.02 12.65
N THR A 512 -4.24 -24.38 12.54
CA THR A 512 -3.56 -23.65 13.62
C THR A 512 -2.64 -22.57 13.03
N ASN A 513 -2.42 -21.48 13.78
CA ASN A 513 -1.51 -20.40 13.37
C ASN A 513 -0.03 -20.82 13.32
N ALA A 514 0.36 -21.87 14.05
CA ALA A 514 1.72 -22.42 14.05
C ALA A 514 2.18 -22.93 12.66
N LEU A 515 1.23 -23.19 11.76
CA LEU A 515 1.51 -23.66 10.39
C LEU A 515 1.64 -22.50 9.38
N ILE A 516 1.47 -21.24 9.81
CA ILE A 516 1.65 -20.09 8.93
C ILE A 516 3.15 -19.89 8.71
N MET A 517 3.60 -20.12 7.48
CA MET A 517 5.00 -19.92 7.11
C MET A 517 5.39 -18.44 7.22
N ARG A 518 6.52 -18.18 7.89
CA ARG A 518 7.09 -16.84 8.04
C ARG A 518 7.31 -16.15 6.71
N ASP A 519 7.90 -16.84 5.73
CA ASP A 519 8.21 -16.24 4.43
C ASP A 519 6.94 -15.79 3.68
N ILE A 520 5.83 -16.51 3.83
CA ILE A 520 4.54 -16.12 3.26
C ILE A 520 4.01 -14.86 3.98
N ALA A 521 3.99 -14.86 5.31
CA ALA A 521 3.50 -13.73 6.08
C ALA A 521 4.34 -12.45 5.83
N SER A 522 5.67 -12.55 5.81
CA SER A 522 6.54 -11.42 5.51
C SER A 522 6.39 -10.95 4.06
N SER A 523 6.25 -11.85 3.09
CA SER A 523 6.06 -11.47 1.68
C SER A 523 4.72 -10.77 1.45
N ILE A 524 3.66 -11.22 2.15
CA ILE A 524 2.36 -10.53 2.13
C ILE A 524 2.51 -9.14 2.74
N ASN A 525 3.19 -9.00 3.89
CA ASN A 525 3.44 -7.69 4.49
C ASN A 525 4.20 -6.76 3.54
N GLU A 526 5.29 -7.22 2.91
CA GLU A 526 6.04 -6.42 1.92
C GLU A 526 5.16 -6.01 0.73
N CYS A 527 4.32 -6.93 0.23
CA CYS A 527 3.41 -6.65 -0.87
C CYS A 527 2.35 -5.60 -0.50
N LEU A 528 1.72 -5.72 0.68
CA LEU A 528 0.70 -4.80 1.15
C LEU A 528 1.28 -3.43 1.52
N THR A 529 2.47 -3.41 2.14
CA THR A 529 3.21 -2.17 2.42
C THR A 529 3.53 -1.44 1.13
N SER A 530 4.11 -2.14 0.14
CA SER A 530 4.40 -1.55 -1.18
C SER A 530 3.14 -1.06 -1.90
N ALA A 531 2.01 -1.75 -1.71
CA ALA A 531 0.73 -1.32 -2.27
C ALA A 531 0.27 0.00 -1.64
N LEU A 532 0.29 0.10 -0.32
CA LEU A 532 -0.07 1.33 0.40
C LEU A 532 0.86 2.48 0.02
N GLU A 533 2.17 2.25 -0.06
CA GLU A 533 3.13 3.27 -0.51
C GLU A 533 2.81 3.78 -1.92
N LYS A 534 2.55 2.89 -2.88
CA LYS A 534 2.18 3.27 -4.25
C LYS A 534 0.87 4.04 -4.32
N ILE A 535 -0.14 3.58 -3.57
CA ILE A 535 -1.44 4.26 -3.47
C ILE A 535 -1.25 5.65 -2.85
N SER A 536 -0.47 5.76 -1.77
CA SER A 536 -0.10 7.04 -1.15
C SER A 536 0.66 7.95 -2.10
N GLN A 537 1.60 7.43 -2.89
CA GLN A 537 2.34 8.22 -3.89
C GLN A 537 1.42 8.78 -4.98
N LEU A 538 0.43 8.01 -5.45
CA LEU A 538 -0.57 8.53 -6.39
C LEU A 538 -1.33 9.74 -5.84
N TYR A 539 -1.46 9.85 -4.51
CA TYR A 539 -2.09 11.00 -3.85
C TYR A 539 -1.14 12.18 -3.62
N ILE A 540 0.17 11.97 -3.71
CA ILE A 540 1.21 13.00 -3.49
C ILE A 540 1.70 13.61 -4.82
N ARG A 541 1.55 12.90 -5.95
CA ARG A 541 2.06 13.28 -7.29
C ARG A 541 1.58 14.62 -7.87
N THR A 542 0.75 15.40 -7.18
CA THR A 542 0.46 16.79 -7.55
C THR A 542 1.55 17.79 -7.15
N SER A 543 2.56 17.39 -6.36
CA SER A 543 3.75 18.22 -6.08
C SER A 543 4.93 17.81 -6.96
N SER A 544 5.61 18.80 -7.55
CA SER A 544 6.78 18.63 -8.41
C SER A 544 8.07 18.30 -7.66
N ASP A 545 8.04 18.15 -6.34
CA ASP A 545 9.25 17.93 -5.52
C ASP A 545 9.40 16.45 -5.13
N GLN A 546 10.41 15.82 -5.73
CA GLN A 546 10.84 14.45 -5.46
C GLN A 546 11.63 14.30 -4.14
N SER A 547 11.70 15.33 -3.29
CA SER A 547 12.60 15.39 -2.13
C SER A 547 12.01 14.87 -0.81
N HIS A 548 10.74 14.46 -0.76
CA HIS A 548 10.10 13.99 0.48
C HIS A 548 9.53 12.58 0.32
N THR A 549 10.41 11.58 0.27
CA THR A 549 10.04 10.16 0.10
C THR A 549 9.74 9.42 1.41
N ASN A 550 9.81 10.08 2.58
CA ASN A 550 9.77 9.39 3.90
C ASN A 550 8.56 9.71 4.80
N ASP A 551 7.57 10.48 4.35
CA ASP A 551 6.32 10.60 5.10
C ASP A 551 5.42 9.39 4.83
N ALA A 552 5.80 8.25 5.40
CA ALA A 552 4.98 7.05 5.41
C ALA A 552 3.63 7.41 6.06
N SER A 553 2.58 7.50 5.24
CA SER A 553 1.23 7.84 5.71
C SER A 553 0.64 6.76 6.62
N PHE A 554 1.26 5.59 6.68
CA PHE A 554 0.86 4.46 7.50
C PHE A 554 2.04 3.91 8.29
N VAL A 555 1.83 3.70 9.58
CA VAL A 555 2.73 2.97 10.47
C VAL A 555 2.26 1.52 10.55
N THR A 556 3.16 0.57 10.33
CA THR A 556 2.83 -0.85 10.48
C THR A 556 2.92 -1.20 11.97
N SER A 557 1.88 -1.83 12.49
CA SER A 557 1.76 -2.19 13.90
C SER A 557 1.14 -3.59 14.01
N ILE A 558 1.25 -4.20 15.18
CA ILE A 558 0.74 -5.55 15.45
C ILE A 558 -0.63 -5.47 16.11
N CYS A 559 -1.49 -6.43 15.81
CA CYS A 559 -2.80 -6.55 16.43
C CYS A 559 -2.88 -7.78 17.34
N CYS A 560 -3.59 -7.64 18.46
CA CYS A 560 -4.02 -8.83 19.20
C CYS A 560 -5.09 -9.60 18.40
N ASN A 561 -5.29 -10.88 18.73
CA ASN A 561 -6.16 -11.80 17.98
C ASN A 561 -7.60 -11.70 18.49
N SER A 562 -8.01 -10.54 19.00
CA SER A 562 -9.38 -10.30 19.45
C SER A 562 -10.33 -10.25 18.24
N PRO A 563 -11.52 -10.89 18.33
CA PRO A 563 -12.59 -10.75 17.33
C PRO A 563 -13.18 -9.34 17.29
N TYR A 564 -13.27 -8.70 18.45
CA TYR A 564 -14.05 -7.49 18.66
C TYR A 564 -13.09 -6.38 19.10
N LYS A 565 -12.60 -5.59 18.13
CA LYS A 565 -11.66 -4.47 18.30
C LYS A 565 -10.27 -4.91 18.84
N PRO A 566 -9.34 -5.32 17.97
CA PRO A 566 -8.00 -5.72 18.41
C PRO A 566 -7.22 -4.53 18.98
N CYS A 567 -6.48 -4.78 20.06
CA CYS A 567 -5.47 -3.87 20.57
C CYS A 567 -4.33 -3.77 19.55
N ILE A 568 -3.86 -2.54 19.32
CA ILE A 568 -2.73 -2.25 18.45
C ILE A 568 -1.49 -2.09 19.34
N LEU A 569 -0.39 -2.72 18.94
CA LEU A 569 0.91 -2.60 19.59
C LEU A 569 1.96 -2.20 18.59
N GLN A 570 2.82 -1.28 19.01
CA GLN A 570 4.02 -0.94 18.26
C GLN A 570 5.05 -2.07 18.42
N PHE A 571 5.86 -2.28 17.39
CA PHE A 571 6.84 -3.37 17.36
C PHE A 571 7.87 -3.26 18.50
N GLU A 572 8.23 -2.03 18.89
CA GLU A 572 9.17 -1.71 19.97
C GLU A 572 8.68 -2.24 21.31
N SER A 573 7.36 -2.27 21.54
CA SER A 573 6.76 -2.78 22.77
C SER A 573 6.99 -4.29 22.97
N LEU A 574 7.40 -5.01 21.93
CA LEU A 574 7.71 -6.44 21.99
C LEU A 574 9.20 -6.74 22.08
N ALA A 575 10.08 -5.72 22.12
CA ALA A 575 11.53 -5.90 22.12
C ALA A 575 12.03 -6.74 23.31
N HIS A 576 11.35 -6.65 24.45
CA HIS A 576 11.73 -7.32 25.70
C HIS A 576 10.92 -8.59 26.01
N VAL A 577 10.06 -9.05 25.09
CA VAL A 577 9.25 -10.25 25.30
C VAL A 577 9.90 -11.44 24.61
N GLU A 578 10.32 -12.44 25.39
CA GLU A 578 11.09 -13.57 24.88
C GLU A 578 10.22 -14.60 24.14
N GLU A 579 9.09 -15.04 24.73
CA GLU A 579 8.28 -16.13 24.17
C GLU A 579 6.79 -15.80 23.99
N ILE A 580 6.12 -15.33 25.04
CA ILE A 580 4.66 -15.12 25.02
C ILE A 580 4.34 -13.68 25.45
N TRP A 581 3.62 -12.97 24.60
CA TRP A 581 2.99 -11.69 24.95
C TRP A 581 1.53 -11.90 25.30
N LYS A 582 1.11 -11.41 26.46
CA LYS A 582 -0.29 -11.44 26.89
C LYS A 582 -0.90 -10.06 26.73
N CYS A 583 -2.00 -9.97 25.97
CA CYS A 583 -2.73 -8.74 25.77
C CYS A 583 -3.27 -8.20 27.12
N PRO A 584 -2.88 -7.00 27.57
CA PRO A 584 -3.33 -6.46 28.85
C PRO A 584 -4.85 -6.27 28.91
N THR A 585 -5.45 -5.87 27.78
CA THR A 585 -6.88 -5.57 27.71
C THR A 585 -7.75 -6.82 27.56
N HIS A 586 -7.31 -7.80 26.76
CA HIS A 586 -8.12 -8.96 26.39
C HIS A 586 -7.67 -10.27 27.03
N GLY A 587 -6.51 -10.30 27.69
CA GLY A 587 -5.93 -11.50 28.29
C GLY A 587 -5.47 -12.58 27.29
N ILE A 588 -5.53 -12.30 25.98
CA ILE A 588 -5.15 -13.25 24.92
C ILE A 588 -3.63 -13.39 24.87
N GLU A 589 -3.15 -14.63 24.84
CA GLU A 589 -1.73 -14.95 24.72
C GLU A 589 -1.31 -15.10 23.26
N HIS A 590 -0.14 -14.58 22.96
CA HIS A 590 0.44 -14.54 21.62
C HIS A 590 1.87 -15.03 21.68
N ASN A 591 2.18 -16.04 20.87
CA ASN A 591 3.57 -16.45 20.69
C ASN A 591 4.31 -15.39 19.86
N ILE A 592 5.38 -14.83 20.42
CA ILE A 592 6.19 -13.78 19.79
C ILE A 592 6.81 -14.26 18.47
N HIS A 593 7.15 -15.55 18.34
CA HIS A 593 7.65 -16.10 17.08
C HIS A 593 6.62 -15.97 15.95
N MET A 594 5.33 -16.12 16.26
CA MET A 594 4.24 -15.93 15.29
C MET A 594 4.06 -14.47 14.91
N ILE A 595 4.21 -13.54 15.86
CA ILE A 595 4.18 -12.10 15.55
C ILE A 595 5.38 -11.70 14.67
N LYS A 596 6.58 -12.20 14.98
CA LYS A 596 7.81 -11.99 14.20
C LYS A 596 7.72 -12.57 12.78
N SER A 597 6.73 -13.40 12.49
CA SER A 597 6.51 -13.94 11.14
C SER A 597 6.13 -12.85 10.12
N TRP A 598 5.54 -11.75 10.57
CA TRP A 598 5.26 -10.58 9.73
C TRP A 598 6.51 -9.76 9.35
N ILE A 599 7.62 -9.93 10.08
CA ILE A 599 8.82 -9.10 9.92
C ILE A 599 9.79 -9.78 8.94
N PRO A 600 10.08 -9.14 7.78
CA PRO A 600 11.07 -9.64 6.84
C PRO A 600 12.45 -9.78 7.50
N ARG A 601 13.20 -10.84 7.15
CA ARG A 601 14.56 -11.07 7.69
C ARG A 601 15.55 -9.92 7.41
N LYS A 602 15.22 -8.99 6.50
CA LYS A 602 16.07 -7.83 6.16
C LYS A 602 16.38 -6.90 7.33
N ALA A 603 15.58 -6.89 8.39
CA ALA A 603 15.86 -6.11 9.61
C ALA A 603 16.99 -6.68 10.50
N ARG A 604 17.63 -7.79 10.11
CA ARG A 604 18.75 -8.43 10.84
C ARG A 604 20.00 -8.69 9.99
N ILE A 605 20.22 -7.92 8.91
CA ILE A 605 21.43 -8.10 8.07
C ILE A 605 22.73 -7.78 8.85
N GLU A 606 22.66 -7.07 9.98
CA GLU A 606 23.84 -6.77 10.80
C GLU A 606 24.26 -7.89 11.75
N GLU A 607 23.34 -8.76 12.21
CA GLU A 607 23.67 -9.93 13.05
C GLU A 607 24.07 -11.19 12.23
N ASP A 608 23.87 -11.15 10.90
CA ASP A 608 24.08 -12.30 10.00
C ASP A 608 25.40 -12.25 9.20
N ARG A 609 26.29 -11.28 9.46
CA ARG A 609 27.62 -11.23 8.83
C ARG A 609 28.62 -12.08 9.61
N CYS A 610 29.10 -13.16 9.00
CA CYS A 610 30.32 -13.83 9.46
C CYS A 610 31.53 -12.93 9.15
N GLU A 611 32.60 -13.01 9.96
CA GLU A 611 33.83 -12.24 9.71
C GLU A 611 34.39 -12.48 8.30
N PRO A 612 35.03 -11.48 7.66
CA PRO A 612 35.72 -11.67 6.39
C PRO A 612 36.73 -12.83 6.49
N GLY A 613 36.65 -13.82 5.59
CA GLY A 613 37.48 -15.03 5.62
C GLY A 613 36.80 -16.29 6.19
N CYS A 614 35.53 -16.21 6.57
CA CYS A 614 34.74 -17.33 7.05
C CYS A 614 34.48 -18.41 5.97
N PRO A 615 34.69 -19.72 6.22
CA PRO A 615 34.50 -20.76 5.20
C PRO A 615 33.09 -20.80 4.60
N VAL A 616 32.07 -20.51 5.42
CA VAL A 616 30.65 -20.48 4.98
C VAL A 616 30.25 -19.23 4.18
N THR A 617 31.17 -18.28 3.98
CA THR A 617 31.03 -17.18 3.01
C THR A 617 31.79 -17.46 1.69
N ASN A 618 32.58 -18.53 1.62
CA ASN A 618 33.23 -19.00 0.39
C ASN A 618 32.30 -19.93 -0.41
N GLU A 619 31.99 -19.56 -1.65
CA GLU A 619 31.12 -20.36 -2.54
C GLU A 619 31.72 -21.69 -2.98
N GLU A 620 33.05 -21.83 -3.05
CA GLU A 620 33.71 -23.09 -3.39
C GLU A 620 33.60 -24.09 -2.24
N PHE A 621 33.86 -23.66 -1.00
CA PHE A 621 33.70 -24.49 0.19
C PHE A 621 32.27 -25.02 0.35
N LEU A 622 31.26 -24.19 0.05
CA LEU A 622 29.85 -24.60 0.15
C LEU A 622 29.48 -25.75 -0.81
N LYS A 623 30.27 -26.01 -1.86
CA LYS A 623 30.08 -27.14 -2.77
C LYS A 623 30.67 -28.45 -2.25
N GLU A 624 31.49 -28.40 -1.20
CA GLU A 624 32.11 -29.60 -0.62
C GLU A 624 31.10 -30.45 0.17
N LEU A 625 31.40 -31.75 0.26
CA LEU A 625 30.66 -32.71 1.08
C LEU A 625 31.19 -32.69 2.52
N PRO A 626 30.30 -32.70 3.54
CA PRO A 626 30.70 -32.74 4.93
C PRO A 626 31.32 -34.10 5.30
N SER A 627 32.48 -34.07 5.97
CA SER A 627 33.10 -35.27 6.55
C SER A 627 32.29 -35.84 7.72
N ASP A 628 32.59 -37.07 8.14
CA ASP A 628 31.94 -37.70 9.31
C ASP A 628 32.09 -36.87 10.59
N LEU A 629 33.20 -36.14 10.76
CA LEU A 629 33.38 -35.18 11.85
C LEU A 629 32.35 -34.06 11.82
N HIS A 630 32.12 -33.47 10.64
CA HIS A 630 31.12 -32.42 10.46
C HIS A 630 29.70 -32.92 10.73
N LEU A 631 29.37 -34.13 10.27
CA LEU A 631 28.07 -34.75 10.52
C LEU A 631 27.87 -35.08 12.00
N ARG A 632 28.93 -35.52 12.68
CA ARG A 632 28.90 -35.79 14.11
C ARG A 632 28.67 -34.51 14.90
N ARG A 633 29.38 -33.42 14.60
CA ARG A 633 29.13 -32.12 15.22
C ARG A 633 27.70 -31.64 14.98
N LEU A 634 27.19 -31.78 13.75
CA LEU A 634 25.80 -31.46 13.43
C LEU A 634 24.81 -32.28 14.28
N SER A 635 25.08 -33.57 14.50
CA SER A 635 24.24 -34.46 15.31
C SER A 635 24.19 -34.07 16.80
N LEU A 636 25.20 -33.34 17.29
CA LEU A 636 25.28 -32.86 18.68
C LEU A 636 24.60 -31.50 18.87
N MET A 637 24.43 -30.72 17.81
CA MET A 637 23.83 -29.38 17.86
C MET A 637 22.31 -29.38 17.96
N TYR A 638 21.67 -30.49 17.59
CA TYR A 638 20.23 -30.58 17.40
C TYR A 638 19.66 -31.79 18.14
N ILE A 639 18.46 -31.64 18.71
CA ILE A 639 17.73 -32.78 19.30
C ILE A 639 17.13 -33.67 18.20
N SER A 640 16.78 -34.92 18.51
CA SER A 640 16.38 -35.90 17.49
C SER A 640 15.17 -35.49 16.63
N ASN A 641 14.21 -34.75 17.20
CA ASN A 641 13.10 -34.19 16.43
C ASN A 641 13.56 -33.12 15.42
N GLU A 642 14.54 -32.31 15.77
CA GLU A 642 15.10 -31.30 14.86
C GLU A 642 15.95 -31.94 13.76
N VAL A 643 16.68 -33.00 14.08
CA VAL A 643 17.43 -33.79 13.09
C VAL A 643 16.48 -34.46 12.10
N ARG A 644 15.34 -34.96 12.57
CA ARG A 644 14.27 -35.49 11.72
C ARG A 644 13.72 -34.44 10.75
N GLU A 645 13.45 -33.22 11.23
CA GLU A 645 13.01 -32.11 10.38
C GLU A 645 14.09 -31.71 9.36
N LEU A 646 15.35 -31.64 9.77
CA LEU A 646 16.47 -31.35 8.88
C LEU A 646 16.65 -32.43 7.81
N ALA A 647 16.51 -33.71 8.17
CA ALA A 647 16.63 -34.83 7.25
C ALA A 647 15.57 -34.79 6.13
N ILE A 648 14.34 -34.40 6.48
CA ILE A 648 13.25 -34.22 5.50
C ILE A 648 13.57 -33.07 4.54
N HIS A 649 14.09 -31.95 5.04
CA HIS A 649 14.53 -30.83 4.19
C HIS A 649 15.73 -31.18 3.30
N LEU A 650 16.54 -32.16 3.72
CA LEU A 650 17.68 -32.70 2.97
C LEU A 650 17.30 -33.81 1.99
N GLY A 651 16.01 -34.18 1.90
CA GLY A 651 15.49 -35.08 0.86
C GLY A 651 15.16 -36.51 1.32
N LEU A 652 15.32 -36.86 2.60
CA LEU A 652 14.85 -38.17 3.09
C LEU A 652 13.34 -38.18 3.33
N SER A 653 12.68 -39.30 3.02
CA SER A 653 11.27 -39.48 3.38
C SER A 653 11.12 -39.74 4.87
N ALA A 654 9.96 -39.41 5.45
CA ALA A 654 9.70 -39.67 6.86
C ALA A 654 9.80 -41.17 7.21
N THR A 655 9.46 -42.04 6.26
CA THR A 655 9.59 -43.50 6.37
C THR A 655 11.05 -43.96 6.39
N ASP A 656 11.93 -43.34 5.60
CA ASP A 656 13.36 -43.70 5.61
C ASP A 656 14.02 -43.31 6.93
N VAL A 657 13.64 -42.16 7.49
CA VAL A 657 14.13 -41.71 8.81
C VAL A 657 13.71 -42.69 9.91
N ASP A 658 12.47 -43.18 9.88
CA ASP A 658 11.96 -44.16 10.86
C ASP A 658 12.57 -45.56 10.72
N ASN A 659 12.99 -45.93 9.51
CA ASN A 659 13.66 -47.20 9.22
C ASN A 659 15.15 -47.19 9.58
N THR A 660 15.72 -46.03 9.96
CA THR A 660 17.11 -45.92 10.39
C THR A 660 17.35 -46.78 11.64
N ILE A 661 18.43 -47.55 11.66
CA ILE A 661 18.77 -48.49 12.75
C ILE A 661 18.63 -47.82 14.11
N ASN A 662 17.78 -48.38 14.99
CA ASN A 662 17.67 -47.91 16.36
C ASN A 662 18.93 -48.33 17.15
N THR A 663 19.83 -47.37 17.34
CA THR A 663 21.13 -47.60 17.99
C THR A 663 21.06 -47.54 19.52
N GLY A 664 19.89 -47.25 20.10
CA GLY A 664 19.70 -47.09 21.56
C GLY A 664 20.32 -45.80 22.15
N ASP A 665 21.12 -45.06 21.40
CA ASP A 665 21.67 -43.75 21.76
C ASP A 665 21.13 -42.68 20.77
N PRO A 666 20.32 -41.71 21.24
CA PRO A 666 19.75 -40.65 20.40
C PRO A 666 20.80 -39.87 19.60
N LYS A 667 22.02 -39.71 20.10
CA LYS A 667 23.09 -38.97 19.40
C LYS A 667 23.71 -39.81 18.29
N ILE A 668 23.77 -41.13 18.44
CA ILE A 668 24.26 -42.03 17.40
C ILE A 668 23.19 -42.16 16.31
N TRP A 669 21.92 -42.25 16.70
CA TRP A 669 20.79 -42.22 15.77
C TRP A 669 20.78 -40.91 14.94
N ASN A 670 20.93 -39.74 15.58
CA ASN A 670 21.02 -38.46 14.89
C ASN A 670 22.15 -38.44 13.83
N PHE A 671 23.32 -38.96 14.19
CA PHE A 671 24.45 -39.05 13.28
C PHE A 671 24.14 -39.95 12.07
N GLU A 672 23.54 -41.11 12.30
CA GLU A 672 23.23 -42.08 11.25
C GLU A 672 22.20 -41.54 10.25
N VAL A 673 21.17 -40.86 10.73
CA VAL A 673 20.15 -40.21 9.88
C VAL A 673 20.79 -39.17 8.95
N ILE A 674 21.65 -38.30 9.49
CA ILE A 674 22.31 -37.26 8.71
C ILE A 674 23.35 -37.87 7.75
N ARG A 675 24.05 -38.94 8.16
CA ARG A 675 24.96 -39.70 7.30
C ARG A 675 24.22 -40.30 6.11
N GLN A 676 23.07 -40.91 6.34
CA GLN A 676 22.21 -41.45 5.29
C GLN A 676 21.74 -40.35 4.32
N CYS A 677 21.44 -39.14 4.81
CA CYS A 677 21.16 -37.99 3.93
C CYS A 677 22.35 -37.70 2.99
N ARG A 678 23.56 -37.58 3.55
CA ARG A 678 24.77 -37.30 2.76
C ARG A 678 25.03 -38.38 1.72
N ASP A 679 24.99 -39.64 2.13
CA ASP A 679 25.40 -40.77 1.29
C ASP A 679 24.35 -41.07 0.19
N SER A 680 23.06 -40.82 0.46
CA SER A 680 21.98 -41.06 -0.51
C SER A 680 21.76 -39.90 -1.50
N HIS A 681 22.04 -38.66 -1.08
CA HIS A 681 21.68 -37.45 -1.85
C HIS A 681 22.84 -36.48 -2.11
N ALA A 682 24.09 -36.89 -1.85
CA ALA A 682 25.28 -36.05 -2.02
C ALA A 682 25.13 -34.66 -1.37
N VAL A 683 24.65 -34.63 -0.13
CA VAL A 683 24.31 -33.40 0.60
C VAL A 683 25.56 -32.55 0.87
N THR A 684 25.68 -31.41 0.19
CA THR A 684 26.78 -30.44 0.36
C THR A 684 26.55 -29.49 1.54
N PHE A 685 27.60 -28.76 1.96
CA PHE A 685 27.46 -27.69 2.96
C PHE A 685 26.44 -26.62 2.55
N LYS A 686 26.26 -26.35 1.24
CA LYS A 686 25.20 -25.46 0.71
C LYS A 686 23.80 -25.99 1.01
N LEU A 687 23.57 -27.28 0.84
CA LEU A 687 22.28 -27.91 1.11
C LEU A 687 21.98 -27.95 2.61
N ILE A 688 22.98 -28.24 3.45
CA ILE A 688 22.86 -28.17 4.91
C ILE A 688 22.56 -26.74 5.36
N LYS A 689 23.28 -25.75 4.82
CA LYS A 689 23.03 -24.33 5.08
C LYS A 689 21.58 -23.96 4.78
N ASN A 690 21.08 -24.36 3.61
CA ASN A 690 19.71 -24.08 3.21
C ASN A 690 18.71 -24.81 4.13
N ALA A 691 18.94 -26.08 4.44
CA ALA A 691 18.06 -26.85 5.32
C ALA A 691 17.98 -26.26 6.74
N ILE A 692 19.09 -25.81 7.33
CA ILE A 692 19.10 -25.13 8.65
C ILE A 692 18.29 -23.83 8.62
N VAL A 693 18.42 -23.06 7.54
CA VAL A 693 17.72 -21.78 7.35
C VAL A 693 16.22 -21.98 7.08
N CYS A 694 15.86 -22.99 6.28
CA CYS A 694 14.49 -23.36 5.94
C CYS A 694 13.74 -23.98 7.14
N ALA A 695 14.41 -24.85 7.91
CA ALA A 695 13.83 -25.44 9.12
C ALA A 695 13.77 -24.46 10.31
N GLY A 696 14.29 -23.24 10.17
CA GLY A 696 14.29 -22.22 11.23
C GLY A 696 15.18 -22.57 12.42
N LYS A 697 16.12 -23.52 12.28
CA LYS A 697 16.92 -24.07 13.38
C LYS A 697 18.24 -23.33 13.62
N GLY A 698 18.53 -22.25 12.90
CA GLY A 698 19.75 -21.47 13.07
C GLY A 698 20.00 -20.41 12.01
N ASN A 699 21.07 -19.65 12.20
CA ASN A 699 21.62 -18.71 11.21
C ASN A 699 22.90 -19.27 10.57
N ILE A 700 23.44 -18.54 9.59
CA ILE A 700 24.66 -18.90 8.86
C ILE A 700 25.86 -19.05 9.80
N HIS A 701 25.88 -18.31 10.91
CA HIS A 701 26.94 -18.36 11.91
C HIS A 701 26.97 -19.69 12.69
N LYS A 702 25.86 -20.43 12.81
CA LYS A 702 25.87 -21.80 13.40
C LYS A 702 26.68 -22.78 12.54
N LEU A 703 26.58 -22.69 11.21
CA LEU A 703 27.39 -23.51 10.31
C LEU A 703 28.87 -23.09 10.35
N CYS A 704 29.16 -21.80 10.56
CA CYS A 704 30.52 -21.33 10.85
C CYS A 704 31.11 -22.02 12.10
N LYS A 705 30.39 -22.02 13.23
CA LYS A 705 30.83 -22.70 14.46
C LYS A 705 31.05 -24.20 14.25
N LEU A 706 30.21 -24.84 13.44
CA LEU A 706 30.37 -26.25 13.07
C LEU A 706 31.69 -26.53 12.34
N VAL A 707 32.04 -25.67 11.38
CA VAL A 707 33.25 -25.80 10.55
C VAL A 707 34.51 -25.38 11.33
N LYS A 708 34.45 -24.31 12.12
CA LYS A 708 35.58 -23.85 12.95
C LYS A 708 35.84 -24.76 14.16
N GLY A 709 34.83 -25.52 14.63
CA GLY A 709 34.97 -26.41 15.78
C GLY A 709 34.85 -25.72 17.14
N ASP A 710 34.34 -24.48 17.17
CA ASP A 710 34.28 -23.59 18.34
C ASP A 710 33.15 -23.97 19.33
N PHE A 711 33.16 -25.21 19.84
CA PHE A 711 32.14 -25.68 20.79
C PHE A 711 32.54 -25.64 22.27
N ILE A 712 33.76 -25.21 22.62
CA ILE A 712 34.22 -25.19 24.03
C ILE A 712 35.15 -23.98 24.28
N TYR A 713 34.86 -23.21 25.33
CA TYR A 713 35.78 -22.26 25.95
C TYR A 713 36.57 -22.95 27.07
N PHE A 714 37.89 -22.71 27.11
CA PHE A 714 38.73 -23.09 28.25
C PHE A 714 38.77 -21.92 29.24
N ASP A 715 38.58 -22.17 30.53
CA ASP A 715 38.76 -21.13 31.56
C ASP A 715 40.26 -20.83 31.82
N THR A 716 41.15 -21.77 31.50
CA THR A 716 42.62 -21.57 31.48
C THR A 716 43.27 -22.53 30.47
N GLU A 717 44.20 -22.03 29.66
CA GLU A 717 45.03 -22.86 28.77
C GLU A 717 46.25 -23.42 29.52
N PRO A 718 46.40 -24.74 29.67
CA PRO A 718 47.64 -25.31 30.18
C PRO A 718 48.67 -25.40 29.03
N GLU A 719 49.77 -24.64 29.15
CA GLU A 719 50.92 -24.62 28.22
C GLU A 719 51.56 -26.01 27.97
N LYS A 720 51.23 -27.01 28.80
CA LYS A 720 51.88 -28.35 28.81
C LYS A 720 51.33 -29.39 27.82
N TRP A 721 50.24 -29.10 27.08
CA TRP A 721 49.48 -30.15 26.35
C TRP A 721 49.86 -30.30 24.85
N ASP A 722 50.81 -29.52 24.34
CA ASP A 722 51.28 -29.61 22.95
C ASP A 722 52.41 -30.65 22.75
N VAL A 723 52.34 -31.77 23.48
CA VAL A 723 53.30 -32.88 23.41
C VAL A 723 52.70 -34.06 22.66
N VAL A 724 53.52 -34.78 21.90
CA VAL A 724 53.10 -36.01 21.21
C VAL A 724 52.94 -37.15 22.24
N PRO A 725 51.79 -37.84 22.28
CA PRO A 725 51.54 -38.92 23.23
C PRO A 725 52.56 -40.06 23.09
N THR A 726 53.13 -40.51 24.21
CA THR A 726 54.00 -41.68 24.31
C THR A 726 53.12 -42.92 24.50
N GLU A 727 53.72 -44.12 24.49
CA GLU A 727 52.97 -45.35 24.80
C GLU A 727 52.37 -45.32 26.22
N GLU A 728 53.11 -44.77 27.18
CA GLU A 728 52.63 -44.62 28.55
C GLU A 728 51.45 -43.63 28.66
N HIS A 729 51.47 -42.54 27.86
CA HIS A 729 50.32 -41.64 27.75
C HIS A 729 49.09 -42.37 27.21
N ILE A 730 49.25 -43.20 26.16
CA ILE A 730 48.15 -43.96 25.56
C ILE A 730 47.59 -44.97 26.58
N ASP A 731 48.44 -45.73 27.25
CA ASP A 731 48.02 -46.76 28.21
C ASP A 731 47.20 -46.20 29.38
N ARG A 732 47.48 -44.98 29.84
CA ARG A 732 46.69 -44.31 30.88
C ARG A 732 45.35 -43.76 30.38
N LEU A 733 45.25 -43.42 29.09
CA LEU A 733 44.04 -42.87 28.48
C LEU A 733 43.05 -43.94 28.04
N VAL A 734 43.55 -45.13 27.69
CA VAL A 734 42.75 -46.28 27.22
C VAL A 734 41.58 -46.65 28.15
N PRO A 735 41.75 -46.76 29.48
CA PRO A 735 40.64 -47.05 30.40
C PRO A 735 39.63 -45.91 30.47
N LEU A 736 40.09 -44.67 30.25
CA LEU A 736 39.26 -43.48 30.33
C LEU A 736 38.34 -43.34 29.13
N VAL A 737 38.59 -43.94 27.97
CA VAL A 737 37.69 -43.86 26.80
C VAL A 737 36.40 -44.68 27.05
N GLY A 738 36.52 -45.88 27.60
CA GLY A 738 35.41 -46.77 27.95
C GLY A 738 34.51 -47.13 26.75
N LYS A 739 33.18 -47.22 26.94
CA LYS A 739 32.21 -47.57 25.89
C LYS A 739 31.91 -46.44 24.88
N LYS A 740 32.39 -45.21 25.11
CA LYS A 740 32.16 -44.04 24.24
C LYS A 740 33.21 -43.91 23.12
N PHE A 741 33.64 -45.07 22.63
CA PHE A 741 34.78 -45.22 21.74
C PHE A 741 34.51 -44.74 20.30
N PHE A 742 33.33 -45.05 19.75
CA PHE A 742 32.92 -44.60 18.41
C PHE A 742 32.85 -43.05 18.28
N PRO A 743 32.24 -42.32 19.23
CA PRO A 743 32.32 -40.86 19.26
C PRO A 743 33.76 -40.31 19.34
N PHE A 744 34.65 -41.00 20.05
CA PHE A 744 36.04 -40.58 20.22
C PHE A 744 36.84 -40.72 18.91
N LEU A 745 36.63 -41.80 18.16
CA LEU A 745 37.22 -42.03 16.85
C LEU A 745 36.92 -40.93 15.82
N ILE A 746 35.66 -40.50 15.75
CA ILE A 746 35.21 -39.52 14.76
C ILE A 746 35.86 -38.15 15.03
N GLU A 747 36.03 -37.76 16.29
CA GLU A 747 36.76 -36.53 16.68
C GLU A 747 38.24 -36.53 16.25
N HIS A 748 38.77 -37.72 15.93
CA HIS A 748 40.15 -37.94 15.53
C HIS A 748 40.34 -38.16 14.01
N ASP A 749 39.36 -37.76 13.19
CA ASP A 749 39.38 -37.86 11.71
C ASP A 749 39.66 -39.29 11.20
N MET A 750 39.15 -40.29 11.93
CA MET A 750 39.11 -41.67 11.46
C MET A 750 37.74 -41.95 10.85
N ASP A 751 37.74 -42.46 9.62
CA ASP A 751 36.50 -42.83 8.94
C ASP A 751 35.85 -44.07 9.56
N PHE A 752 34.56 -44.22 9.30
CA PHE A 752 33.78 -45.37 9.77
C PHE A 752 34.38 -46.72 9.34
N HIS A 753 34.98 -46.81 8.15
CA HIS A 753 35.57 -48.06 7.67
C HIS A 753 36.83 -48.46 8.42
N THR A 754 37.61 -47.50 8.91
CA THR A 754 38.77 -47.73 9.78
C THR A 754 38.32 -48.34 11.10
N TRP A 755 37.21 -47.85 11.67
CA TRP A 755 36.59 -48.44 12.84
C TRP A 755 36.16 -49.89 12.59
N GLU A 756 35.40 -50.12 11.52
CA GLU A 756 34.88 -51.42 11.13
C GLU A 756 36.01 -52.45 10.94
N ARG A 757 37.09 -52.05 10.26
CA ARG A 757 38.28 -52.90 10.07
C ARG A 757 38.97 -53.28 11.38
N ILE A 758 39.03 -52.39 12.36
CA ILE A 758 39.70 -52.65 13.63
C ILE A 758 38.77 -53.44 14.57
N SER A 759 37.47 -53.15 14.57
CA SER A 759 36.47 -53.84 15.38
C SER A 759 36.25 -55.29 14.93
N HIS A 760 36.32 -55.58 13.62
CA HIS A 760 36.22 -56.94 13.09
C HIS A 760 37.44 -57.83 13.36
N LYS A 761 38.60 -57.25 13.72
CA LYS A 761 39.82 -58.01 14.03
C LYS A 761 39.84 -58.61 15.44
N GLN A 762 38.89 -58.27 16.31
CA GLN A 762 38.83 -58.78 17.67
C GLN A 762 37.49 -59.50 17.93
N TYR A 763 37.51 -60.83 17.88
CA TYR A 763 36.46 -61.64 18.47
C TYR A 763 36.64 -61.61 20.00
N GLU A 764 35.62 -61.12 20.71
CA GLU A 764 35.38 -61.18 22.15
C GLU A 764 36.15 -60.21 23.10
N ARG A 765 35.37 -59.20 23.53
CA ARG A 765 35.27 -58.62 24.89
C ARG A 765 36.41 -57.83 25.54
N ASP A 766 37.59 -57.65 24.96
CA ASP A 766 38.61 -56.78 25.59
C ASP A 766 38.58 -55.33 25.05
N LEU A 767 37.63 -54.54 25.58
CA LEU A 767 37.48 -53.11 25.27
C LEU A 767 38.76 -52.29 25.51
N VAL A 768 39.63 -52.75 26.42
CA VAL A 768 40.90 -52.08 26.75
C VAL A 768 41.89 -52.27 25.59
N ARG A 769 42.01 -53.50 25.06
CA ARG A 769 42.86 -53.78 23.89
C ARG A 769 42.38 -53.06 22.64
N LEU A 770 41.06 -53.06 22.38
CA LEU A 770 40.50 -52.33 21.25
C LEU A 770 40.83 -50.84 21.33
N ASN A 771 40.58 -50.20 22.47
CA ASN A 771 40.87 -48.77 22.67
C ASN A 771 42.37 -48.45 22.50
N LYS A 772 43.26 -49.37 22.88
CA LYS A 772 44.71 -49.24 22.71
C LYS A 772 45.13 -49.29 21.24
N ASP A 773 44.72 -50.32 20.51
CA ASP A 773 45.05 -50.50 19.08
C ASP A 773 44.63 -49.28 18.25
N ILE A 774 43.51 -48.66 18.59
CA ILE A 774 43.03 -47.46 17.91
C ILE A 774 43.80 -46.20 18.26
N LEU A 775 44.12 -45.97 19.54
CA LEU A 775 44.92 -44.81 19.94
C LEU A 775 46.32 -44.89 19.33
N GLU A 776 46.86 -46.10 19.18
CA GLU A 776 48.10 -46.37 18.45
C GLU A 776 47.96 -46.13 16.94
N GLU A 777 46.90 -46.62 16.30
CA GLU A 777 46.64 -46.37 14.87
C GLU A 777 46.46 -44.87 14.58
N TRP A 778 45.77 -44.15 15.46
CA TRP A 778 45.64 -42.69 15.39
C TRP A 778 47.00 -42.00 15.50
N ARG A 779 47.80 -42.33 16.54
CA ARG A 779 49.15 -41.82 16.71
C ARG A 779 49.98 -42.06 15.45
N ASN A 780 49.94 -43.28 14.92
CA ASN A 780 50.71 -43.70 13.75
C ASN A 780 50.27 -43.01 12.45
N LYS A 781 48.95 -42.83 12.24
CA LYS A 781 48.37 -42.13 11.07
C LYS A 781 48.89 -40.68 11.00
N PHE A 782 48.90 -39.99 12.13
CA PHE A 782 49.30 -38.58 12.19
C PHE A 782 50.82 -38.39 12.27
N CYS A 783 51.57 -39.30 12.90
CA CYS A 783 53.05 -39.26 12.87
C CYS A 783 53.64 -39.41 11.46
N ARG A 784 52.92 -40.03 10.51
CA ARG A 784 53.34 -40.13 9.10
C ARG A 784 53.09 -38.84 8.30
N MET A 785 52.31 -37.89 8.83
CA MET A 785 52.04 -36.61 8.19
C MET A 785 52.91 -35.52 8.85
N HIS A 786 54.00 -35.12 8.19
CA HIS A 786 55.00 -34.19 8.73
C HIS A 786 54.44 -32.84 9.24
N SER A 787 53.23 -32.44 8.82
CA SER A 787 52.57 -31.18 9.17
C SER A 787 51.53 -31.25 10.30
N LEU A 788 51.13 -32.45 10.76
CA LEU A 788 50.04 -32.63 11.73
C LEU A 788 50.46 -33.58 12.85
N LYS A 789 51.23 -33.07 13.82
CA LYS A 789 51.61 -33.87 15.00
C LYS A 789 50.40 -34.10 15.91
N PRO A 790 50.08 -35.34 16.30
CA PRO A 790 49.00 -35.61 17.25
C PRO A 790 49.44 -35.12 18.63
N THR A 791 48.74 -34.15 19.23
CA THR A 791 49.05 -33.62 20.57
C THR A 791 48.09 -34.15 21.64
N LEU A 792 48.55 -34.20 22.89
CA LEU A 792 47.69 -34.48 24.05
C LEU A 792 46.51 -33.50 24.14
N ARG A 793 46.70 -32.25 23.71
CA ARG A 793 45.63 -31.25 23.57
C ARG A 793 44.46 -31.73 22.70
N LYS A 794 44.75 -32.32 21.53
CA LYS A 794 43.70 -32.83 20.61
C LYS A 794 42.95 -34.02 21.22
N ILE A 795 43.64 -34.86 22.01
CA ILE A 795 42.98 -35.95 22.75
C ILE A 795 42.08 -35.38 23.86
N ALA A 796 42.56 -34.42 24.64
CA ALA A 796 41.81 -33.77 25.72
C ALA A 796 40.48 -33.17 25.24
N GLN A 797 40.55 -32.46 24.11
CA GLN A 797 39.38 -31.88 23.43
C GLN A 797 38.37 -32.97 23.05
N SER A 798 38.85 -34.09 22.50
CA SER A 798 38.02 -35.23 22.11
C SER A 798 37.33 -35.89 23.32
N PHE A 799 37.99 -35.95 24.48
CA PHE A 799 37.38 -36.41 25.74
C PHE A 799 36.24 -35.51 26.22
N SER A 800 36.39 -34.20 26.08
CA SER A 800 35.30 -33.25 26.38
C SER A 800 34.12 -33.44 25.43
N ASN A 801 34.39 -33.62 24.13
CA ASN A 801 33.36 -33.77 23.08
C ASN A 801 32.52 -35.05 23.25
N ILE A 802 33.07 -36.09 23.89
CA ILE A 802 32.32 -37.30 24.28
C ILE A 802 31.63 -37.18 25.66
N GLY A 803 31.67 -36.01 26.28
CA GLY A 803 31.02 -35.68 27.55
C GLY A 803 31.75 -36.25 28.76
N LYS A 804 33.09 -36.27 28.75
CA LYS A 804 33.92 -36.59 29.91
C LYS A 804 34.62 -35.33 30.41
N ASN A 805 34.72 -35.20 31.74
CA ASN A 805 35.38 -34.04 32.34
C ASN A 805 36.88 -34.09 32.06
N VAL A 806 37.42 -33.03 31.44
CA VAL A 806 38.83 -32.92 31.07
C VAL A 806 39.76 -33.02 32.29
N LYS A 807 39.31 -32.59 33.48
CA LYS A 807 40.09 -32.74 34.73
C LYS A 807 40.40 -34.20 35.08
N ILE A 808 39.60 -35.16 34.61
CA ILE A 808 39.87 -36.59 34.80
C ILE A 808 41.06 -37.03 33.94
N VAL A 809 41.16 -36.48 32.73
CA VAL A 809 42.28 -36.71 31.81
C VAL A 809 43.56 -36.06 32.36
N GLU A 810 43.44 -34.82 32.85
CA GLU A 810 44.54 -34.11 33.50
C GLU A 810 45.06 -34.91 34.70
N ASN A 811 44.16 -35.34 35.60
CA ASN A 811 44.55 -36.11 36.79
C ASN A 811 45.23 -37.45 36.46
N ALA A 812 44.86 -38.10 35.36
CA ALA A 812 45.48 -39.37 34.96
C ALA A 812 46.89 -39.19 34.36
N LEU A 813 47.17 -38.00 33.83
CA LEU A 813 48.42 -37.66 33.15
C LEU A 813 49.32 -36.74 33.98
N LEU A 814 48.87 -36.23 35.14
CA LEU A 814 49.56 -35.25 35.98
C LEU A 814 51.01 -35.64 36.31
N ASP A 815 51.30 -36.93 36.52
CA ASP A 815 52.64 -37.43 36.86
C ASP A 815 53.55 -37.67 35.63
N LEU A 816 53.02 -37.50 34.41
CA LEU A 816 53.73 -37.68 33.13
C LEU A 816 54.10 -36.34 32.46
N PHE A 817 53.63 -35.21 33.01
CA PHE A 817 53.92 -33.84 32.60
C PHE A 817 54.86 -33.14 33.60
#